data_AF-A0A8K0U0G5-F1
#
_entry.id   AF-A0A8K0U0G5-F1
#
_cell.length_a   1.000
_cell.length_b   1.000
_cell.length_c   1.000
_cell.angle_alpha   90.00
_cell.angle_beta   90.00
_cell.angle_gamma   90.00
#
_symmetry.space_group_name_H-M   'P 1'
#
loop_
_entity.id
_entity.type
_entity.pdbx_description
1 polymer ?
#
loop_
_entity_poly.entity_id
_entity_poly.type
_entity_poly.pdbx_seq_one_letter_code
_entity_poly.pdbx_strand_id
1 'polypeptide(L)'
;MGSFRWENVEQFVGLTHILSLRNGGQIWPKVEKDDGDTDVEEDGDSDRTAMLTNGEDELKRRLLDRLAEAMSCDKGGKDVTCVALQQVAEDRIVLLVARNDAFKGVHRKFCSTLEKLLIGIASAVEHAESKKLKDALWQELLLYSKHRLDHYVNNLQENLGEFKEVNQSPESIPFDNEATKFCDDADIGHYSEATHDAYMKFAKSKINELDDILRSGDRLTRRRLLAEKTYPMRHMSSVEIFINSCPKASLAHKLIVNIRFLGRLRSCYSTILEAAKNIAGFCNTSILLVSNPRPRISPSPLPSLADVLKYVGLSLDRDSVRKFINPKLTVETTEKEFGKCQRNHRGKPLHTHVEAQLILHLAKTITIERRTSEIFPYIGCSKLSCFLCYIFLQSFHSGSAPFRTRGCHGHLYTQWSIPDTNGLQEGMDMEFDLALKNMRNLVAREVVKPIQSYIGQVAESSAAMTVSHLSRSSYGQWYHNKEITAQTNFDFYRRFLDAGPHKEGLHEAERDKQSRSRDIPPAKASKTCGKCNNCHRETSRKCRKCGRLWFCSEKCEDDNNNPDHLFMCAIGRPLDTADYLYRACWDNEFPEDEETLEDFGFSNFPSAYDQSKLLGLYIGLLLHMKVSHRELRRWQQEGTLTANIKSKYEEIPAGYRGGYYPWFLENLQVFQGENGARDIFEAALPYLDPEDDPRNLEPQAKRLSFLLYGMLLNGYHPNPTQTEEVIQTLYFTFGFCTGCGSQGEQELPRLYRTLISRCSFKEFWTAYESNSLISLFDAYRLSAERKRINHLDTFLNRNSCEAPTVWRLRTFTQSTNTYPPHYLAVDYGFFNCDTVEERSALKNVYKDLLECPRADPMELHAACIKGKLYDFAKEYLPRLEQRFVRLMKNPYPLPIID
;
A
#
# COMPACT_ATOMS: atom_id res chain seq x y z
N MET A 1 25.80 -9.42 -21.46
CA MET A 1 25.26 -8.08 -21.70
C MET A 1 24.40 -8.10 -22.96
N GLY A 2 23.11 -7.81 -22.84
CA GLY A 2 22.13 -7.87 -23.92
C GLY A 2 22.05 -6.58 -24.76
N SER A 3 21.37 -6.68 -25.90
CA SER A 3 20.92 -5.54 -26.71
C SER A 3 19.40 -5.48 -26.74
N PHE A 4 18.83 -4.35 -26.35
CA PHE A 4 17.41 -4.09 -26.36
C PHE A 4 17.00 -3.26 -27.58
N ARG A 5 15.94 -3.72 -28.27
CA ARG A 5 15.28 -3.02 -29.37
C ARG A 5 13.79 -2.97 -29.11
N TRP A 6 13.20 -1.77 -29.14
CA TRP A 6 11.78 -1.62 -28.88
C TRP A 6 10.95 -1.99 -30.11
N GLU A 7 10.30 -3.16 -30.09
CA GLU A 7 9.41 -3.62 -31.15
C GLU A 7 8.06 -2.87 -31.16
N ASN A 8 7.48 -2.70 -32.37
CA ASN A 8 6.16 -2.09 -32.59
C ASN A 8 6.00 -0.67 -32.05
N VAL A 9 7.09 0.11 -31.97
CA VAL A 9 7.10 1.48 -31.47
C VAL A 9 6.16 2.40 -32.27
N GLU A 10 5.97 2.15 -33.56
CA GLU A 10 5.05 2.87 -34.43
C GLU A 10 3.58 2.74 -33.99
N GLN A 11 3.18 1.59 -33.46
CA GLN A 11 1.84 1.39 -32.90
C GLN A 11 1.67 2.21 -31.63
N PHE A 12 2.66 2.19 -30.74
CA PHE A 12 2.65 2.98 -29.50
C PHE A 12 2.59 4.48 -29.79
N VAL A 13 3.39 4.96 -30.75
CA VAL A 13 3.35 6.36 -31.21
C VAL A 13 1.96 6.71 -31.79
N GLY A 14 1.35 5.79 -32.54
CA GLY A 14 -0.03 5.95 -33.02
C GLY A 14 -1.04 6.12 -31.88
N LEU A 15 -1.01 5.23 -30.88
CA LEU A 15 -1.93 5.26 -29.74
C LEU A 15 -1.78 6.54 -28.91
N THR A 16 -0.55 6.96 -28.62
CA THR A 16 -0.29 8.21 -27.88
C THR A 16 -0.76 9.45 -28.64
N HIS A 17 -0.62 9.48 -29.97
CA HIS A 17 -1.20 10.54 -30.79
C HIS A 17 -2.73 10.59 -30.71
N ILE A 18 -3.44 9.44 -30.71
CA ILE A 18 -4.90 9.42 -30.51
C ILE A 18 -5.27 10.01 -29.14
N LEU A 19 -4.60 9.55 -28.07
CA LEU A 19 -4.86 10.04 -26.72
C LEU A 19 -4.57 11.54 -26.58
N SER A 20 -3.56 12.07 -27.27
CA SER A 20 -3.23 13.50 -27.22
C SER A 20 -4.33 14.42 -27.75
N LEU A 21 -5.26 13.89 -28.57
CA LEU A 21 -6.40 14.64 -29.07
C LEU A 21 -7.54 14.77 -28.04
N ARG A 22 -7.48 14.01 -26.93
CA ARG A 22 -8.42 14.07 -25.80
C ARG A 22 -7.98 15.15 -24.83
N ASN A 23 -8.91 16.01 -24.40
CA ASN A 23 -8.73 16.91 -23.25
C ASN A 23 -7.39 17.68 -23.23
N GLY A 24 -6.84 18.02 -24.41
CA GLY A 24 -5.54 18.69 -24.53
C GLY A 24 -4.33 17.87 -24.06
N GLY A 25 -4.41 16.53 -24.11
CA GLY A 25 -3.38 15.61 -23.63
C GLY A 25 -3.44 15.29 -22.14
N GLN A 26 -4.46 15.77 -21.42
CA GLN A 26 -4.70 15.44 -20.02
C GLN A 26 -5.52 14.14 -19.91
N ILE A 27 -4.89 13.07 -19.40
CA ILE A 27 -5.50 11.73 -19.31
C ILE A 27 -6.13 11.46 -17.94
N TRP A 28 -5.50 11.90 -16.85
CA TRP A 28 -5.99 11.71 -15.47
C TRP A 28 -6.30 13.04 -14.76
N PRO A 29 -7.28 13.06 -13.82
CA PRO A 29 -7.82 14.30 -13.26
C PRO A 29 -6.93 15.03 -12.24
N LYS A 30 -7.32 16.28 -12.00
CA LYS A 30 -6.89 17.18 -10.92
C LYS A 30 -7.16 16.54 -9.55
N VAL A 31 -6.15 16.52 -8.69
CA VAL A 31 -6.37 16.41 -7.24
C VAL A 31 -6.96 17.74 -6.78
N GLU A 32 -8.20 17.76 -6.32
CA GLU A 32 -8.79 18.96 -5.72
C GLU A 32 -7.98 19.37 -4.49
N LYS A 33 -7.76 20.68 -4.34
CA LYS A 33 -7.32 21.25 -3.07
C LYS A 33 -8.46 20.98 -2.09
N ASP A 34 -8.20 20.15 -1.09
CA ASP A 34 -8.99 20.17 0.13
C ASP A 34 -8.46 21.36 0.93
N ASP A 35 -9.28 22.40 1.07
CA ASP A 35 -8.96 23.59 1.84
C ASP A 35 -9.07 23.20 3.33
N GLY A 36 -7.94 22.79 3.93
CA GLY A 36 -7.84 22.39 5.32
C GLY A 36 -6.40 22.19 5.78
N ASP A 37 -5.80 23.27 6.29
CA ASP A 37 -4.45 23.41 6.88
C ASP A 37 -4.16 22.40 8.02
N THR A 38 -2.97 21.80 8.19
CA THR A 38 -1.76 22.40 8.78
C THR A 38 -0.57 21.41 8.64
N ASP A 39 0.64 21.88 8.31
CA ASP A 39 1.89 21.15 8.57
C ASP A 39 2.39 21.66 9.94
N VAL A 40 2.23 20.86 11.00
CA VAL A 40 2.97 21.08 12.25
C VAL A 40 4.37 20.54 12.02
N GLU A 41 5.36 21.42 11.90
CA GLU A 41 6.73 21.03 12.23
C GLU A 41 6.74 20.76 13.74
N GLU A 42 6.76 19.49 14.14
CA GLU A 42 7.08 19.11 15.52
C GLU A 42 8.51 19.56 15.79
N ASP A 43 8.63 20.72 16.41
CA ASP A 43 9.80 21.09 17.19
C ASP A 43 9.99 20.01 18.26
N GLY A 44 11.23 19.55 18.41
CA GLY A 44 11.56 18.26 19.02
C GLY A 44 10.77 17.90 20.28
N ASP A 45 10.28 16.66 20.29
CA ASP A 45 9.63 15.93 21.39
C ASP A 45 8.09 15.80 21.29
N SER A 46 7.60 15.03 20.31
CA SER A 46 6.42 14.18 20.51
C SER A 46 6.39 12.97 19.58
N ASP A 47 6.32 11.81 20.22
CA ASP A 47 6.08 10.51 19.64
C ASP A 47 4.62 10.41 19.13
N ARG A 48 4.40 9.62 18.08
CA ARG A 48 3.11 9.17 17.47
C ARG A 48 2.60 9.98 16.26
N THR A 49 2.92 9.50 15.05
CA THR A 49 1.97 8.96 14.03
C THR A 49 2.76 8.42 12.81
N ALA A 50 3.41 7.26 12.93
CA ALA A 50 4.04 6.58 11.79
C ALA A 50 4.00 5.05 11.97
N MET A 51 3.11 4.37 11.25
CA MET A 51 3.14 2.92 11.02
C MET A 51 2.43 2.71 9.68
N LEU A 52 3.09 2.76 8.53
CA LEU A 52 3.82 1.65 7.90
C LEU A 52 4.98 2.16 7.00
N THR A 53 5.70 3.20 7.42
CA THR A 53 7.00 3.55 6.85
C THR A 53 7.98 3.74 7.99
N ASN A 54 9.11 3.04 7.96
CA ASN A 54 10.25 3.34 8.83
C ASN A 54 10.54 4.86 8.73
N GLY A 55 10.72 5.57 9.84
CA GLY A 55 10.93 7.03 9.81
C GLY A 55 12.09 7.45 8.89
N GLU A 56 13.08 6.56 8.75
CA GLU A 56 14.18 6.71 7.80
C GLU A 56 13.73 6.67 6.33
N ASP A 57 12.76 5.82 5.96
CA ASP A 57 12.26 5.71 4.58
C ASP A 57 11.49 6.95 4.15
N GLU A 58 10.71 7.54 5.05
CA GLU A 58 10.05 8.82 4.78
C GLU A 58 11.09 9.93 4.57
N LEU A 59 12.12 9.98 5.41
CA LEU A 59 13.23 10.92 5.27
C LEU A 59 13.99 10.70 3.95
N LYS A 60 14.23 9.45 3.53
CA LYS A 60 14.81 9.11 2.21
C LYS A 60 13.95 9.65 1.06
N ARG A 61 12.63 9.46 1.10
CA ARG A 61 11.71 10.02 0.08
C ARG A 61 11.77 11.54 0.03
N ARG A 62 11.67 12.20 1.20
CA ARG A 62 11.77 13.67 1.32
C ARG A 62 13.10 14.17 0.76
N LEU A 63 14.22 13.53 1.13
CA LEU A 63 15.55 13.86 0.62
C LEU A 63 15.60 13.79 -0.90
N LEU A 64 15.16 12.69 -1.50
CA LEU A 64 15.23 12.47 -2.93
C LEU A 64 14.43 13.53 -3.71
N ASP A 65 13.21 13.84 -3.26
CA ASP A 65 12.40 14.89 -3.89
C ASP A 65 13.04 16.28 -3.74
N ARG A 66 13.53 16.62 -2.54
CA ARG A 66 14.12 17.94 -2.27
C ARG A 66 15.43 18.13 -3.05
N LEU A 67 16.25 17.10 -3.13
CA LEU A 67 17.48 17.15 -3.90
C LEU A 67 17.18 17.24 -5.41
N ALA A 68 16.19 16.51 -5.92
CA ALA A 68 15.74 16.65 -7.30
C ALA A 68 15.29 18.09 -7.61
N GLU A 69 14.48 18.69 -6.71
CA GLU A 69 14.03 20.07 -6.81
C GLU A 69 15.20 21.09 -6.81
N ALA A 70 16.19 20.92 -5.92
CA ALA A 70 17.37 21.79 -5.88
C ALA A 70 18.26 21.67 -7.12
N MET A 71 18.38 20.46 -7.66
CA MET A 71 19.13 20.20 -8.89
C MET A 71 18.45 20.75 -10.15
N SER A 72 17.17 21.09 -10.07
CA SER A 72 16.41 21.79 -11.12
C SER A 72 16.65 23.31 -11.01
N CYS A 73 17.77 23.81 -11.55
CA CYS A 73 18.20 25.19 -11.33
C CYS A 73 17.50 26.24 -12.20
N ASP A 74 16.83 25.85 -13.29
CA ASP A 74 16.05 26.74 -14.15
C ASP A 74 14.59 26.31 -14.33
N LYS A 75 13.74 27.25 -14.75
CA LYS A 75 12.34 26.99 -15.07
C LYS A 75 12.23 26.31 -16.44
N GLY A 76 11.43 25.25 -16.51
CA GLY A 76 11.06 24.59 -17.77
C GLY A 76 11.18 23.08 -17.71
N GLY A 77 11.00 22.42 -18.85
CA GLY A 77 11.12 20.96 -18.99
C GLY A 77 12.57 20.46 -19.10
N LYS A 78 13.51 21.32 -19.51
CA LYS A 78 14.92 20.95 -19.75
C LYS A 78 15.68 20.62 -18.46
N ASP A 79 15.36 21.34 -17.38
CA ASP A 79 16.00 21.21 -16.08
C ASP A 79 15.23 20.29 -15.13
N VAL A 80 14.26 19.52 -15.64
CA VAL A 80 13.61 18.48 -14.83
C VAL A 80 14.66 17.45 -14.48
N THR A 81 14.77 17.18 -13.19
CA THR A 81 15.73 16.27 -12.56
C THR A 81 14.99 15.20 -11.77
N CYS A 82 15.55 13.99 -11.74
CA CYS A 82 15.18 12.91 -10.83
C CYS A 82 16.40 12.42 -10.05
N VAL A 83 16.16 11.88 -8.85
CA VAL A 83 17.18 11.30 -7.99
C VAL A 83 16.73 9.91 -7.49
N ALA A 84 17.63 8.93 -7.53
CA ALA A 84 17.45 7.63 -6.88
C ALA A 84 18.55 7.40 -5.84
N LEU A 85 18.25 6.59 -4.83
CA LEU A 85 19.19 6.20 -3.78
C LEU A 85 19.63 4.75 -3.99
N GLN A 86 20.94 4.53 -4.06
CA GLN A 86 21.55 3.21 -4.05
C GLN A 86 22.37 3.01 -2.77
N GLN A 87 21.99 2.01 -1.97
CA GLN A 87 22.70 1.54 -0.79
C GLN A 87 23.66 0.41 -1.22
N VAL A 88 24.94 0.75 -1.44
CA VAL A 88 25.94 -0.22 -1.95
C VAL A 88 26.46 -1.13 -0.82
N ALA A 89 26.48 -0.62 0.41
CA ALA A 89 26.82 -1.33 1.65
C ALA A 89 26.09 -0.65 2.82
N GLU A 90 26.05 -1.26 4.02
CA GLU A 90 25.41 -0.67 5.21
C GLU A 90 25.89 0.78 5.47
N ASP A 91 27.17 1.05 5.23
CA ASP A 91 27.78 2.35 5.45
C ASP A 91 28.06 3.16 4.17
N ARG A 92 27.41 2.89 3.03
CA ARG A 92 27.67 3.65 1.79
C ARG A 92 26.44 3.90 0.92
N ILE A 93 26.16 5.18 0.68
CA ILE A 93 25.07 5.64 -0.19
C ILE A 93 25.61 6.31 -1.47
N VAL A 94 24.96 6.02 -2.59
CA VAL A 94 25.15 6.72 -3.86
C VAL A 94 23.83 7.35 -4.29
N LEU A 95 23.84 8.66 -4.50
CA LEU A 95 22.71 9.43 -5.02
C LEU A 95 22.86 9.55 -6.54
N LEU A 96 22.03 8.84 -7.28
CA LEU A 96 22.01 8.83 -8.74
C LEU A 96 21.14 9.97 -9.25
N VAL A 97 21.72 10.95 -9.95
CA VAL A 97 21.01 12.15 -10.42
C VAL A 97 20.93 12.16 -11.94
N ALA A 98 19.71 12.16 -12.49
CA ALA A 98 19.47 12.27 -13.93
C ALA A 98 18.73 13.58 -14.26
N ARG A 99 19.04 14.18 -15.41
CA ARG A 99 18.43 15.44 -15.86
C ARG A 99 18.11 15.41 -17.35
N ASN A 100 17.00 16.03 -17.76
CA ASN A 100 16.56 16.05 -19.15
C ASN A 100 17.61 16.71 -20.08
N ASP A 101 18.31 17.74 -19.59
CA ASP A 101 19.46 18.36 -20.27
C ASP A 101 20.80 17.94 -19.65
N ALA A 102 21.85 17.96 -20.47
CA ALA A 102 23.17 17.45 -20.11
C ALA A 102 23.83 18.25 -18.96
N PHE A 103 24.53 17.56 -18.06
CA PHE A 103 25.26 18.21 -16.97
C PHE A 103 26.54 18.93 -17.43
N LYS A 104 26.50 20.26 -17.40
CA LYS A 104 27.62 21.21 -17.52
C LYS A 104 28.54 21.22 -16.29
N GLY A 105 29.72 21.84 -16.44
CA GLY A 105 30.75 21.92 -15.39
C GLY A 105 30.29 22.55 -14.07
N VAL A 106 29.36 23.52 -14.12
CA VAL A 106 28.79 24.13 -12.92
C VAL A 106 28.04 23.12 -12.03
N HIS A 107 27.32 22.16 -12.61
CA HIS A 107 26.58 21.14 -11.86
C HIS A 107 27.54 20.11 -11.25
N ARG A 108 28.60 19.73 -11.98
CA ARG A 108 29.66 18.84 -11.47
C ARG A 108 30.38 19.47 -10.27
N LYS A 109 30.71 20.75 -10.36
CA LYS A 109 31.32 21.50 -9.25
C LYS A 109 30.39 21.56 -8.05
N PHE A 110 29.12 21.90 -8.26
CA PHE A 110 28.11 21.94 -7.20
C PHE A 110 27.97 20.58 -6.50
N CYS A 111 27.79 19.48 -7.24
CA CYS A 111 27.67 18.15 -6.64
C CYS A 111 28.92 17.74 -5.86
N SER A 112 30.13 18.05 -6.35
CA SER A 112 31.37 17.78 -5.62
C SER A 112 31.49 18.59 -4.32
N THR A 113 31.06 19.85 -4.33
CA THR A 113 31.01 20.68 -3.11
C THR A 113 29.95 20.13 -2.15
N LEU A 114 28.76 19.81 -2.66
CA LEU A 114 27.65 19.28 -1.88
C LEU A 114 28.06 17.97 -1.19
N GLU A 115 28.63 17.01 -1.93
CA GLU A 115 29.13 15.74 -1.39
C GLU A 115 30.07 15.95 -0.19
N LYS A 116 31.08 16.82 -0.33
CA LYS A 116 32.03 17.13 0.76
C LYS A 116 31.35 17.75 1.97
N LEU A 117 30.39 18.64 1.76
CA LEU A 117 29.65 19.29 2.84
C LEU A 117 28.75 18.29 3.58
N LEU A 118 28.09 17.37 2.85
CA LEU A 118 27.24 16.35 3.46
C LEU A 118 28.04 15.37 4.31
N ILE A 119 29.18 14.89 3.80
CA ILE A 119 30.10 14.04 4.55
C ILE A 119 30.58 14.77 5.81
N GLY A 120 31.04 16.03 5.67
CA GLY A 120 31.48 16.82 6.81
C GLY A 120 30.39 17.02 7.86
N ILE A 121 29.15 17.27 7.46
CA ILE A 121 28.01 17.45 8.38
C ILE A 121 27.66 16.15 9.09
N ALA A 122 27.68 15.02 8.39
CA ALA A 122 27.42 13.70 8.95
C ALA A 122 28.50 13.28 9.97
N SER A 123 29.75 13.70 9.76
CA SER A 123 30.89 13.38 10.63
C SER A 123 31.19 14.40 11.73
N ALA A 124 30.51 15.56 11.74
CA ALA A 124 30.81 16.64 12.68
C ALA A 124 30.38 16.30 14.12
N VAL A 125 31.35 16.13 15.01
CA VAL A 125 31.13 15.90 16.45
C VAL A 125 31.03 17.22 17.23
N GLU A 126 31.73 18.26 16.78
CA GLU A 126 31.74 19.58 17.45
C GLU A 126 30.66 20.54 16.94
N HIS A 127 30.00 21.23 17.87
CA HIS A 127 28.91 22.16 17.54
C HIS A 127 29.35 23.36 16.68
N ALA A 128 30.56 23.89 16.91
CA ALA A 128 31.09 25.04 16.17
C ALA A 128 31.49 24.70 14.73
N GLU A 129 32.05 23.51 14.51
CA GLU A 129 32.37 22.97 13.18
C GLU A 129 31.09 22.68 12.39
N SER A 130 30.10 22.05 13.05
CA SER A 130 28.77 21.81 12.48
C SER A 130 28.09 23.10 11.99
N LYS A 131 28.22 24.21 12.74
CA LYS A 131 27.64 25.50 12.33
C LYS A 131 28.28 26.06 11.05
N LYS A 132 29.61 26.05 10.94
CA LYS A 132 30.32 26.54 9.74
C LYS A 132 29.94 25.75 8.49
N LEU A 133 29.85 24.43 8.61
CA LEU A 133 29.46 23.55 7.51
C LEU A 133 28.00 23.77 7.07
N LYS A 134 27.09 23.95 8.04
CA LYS A 134 25.68 24.32 7.79
C LYS A 134 25.56 25.66 7.06
N ASP A 135 26.35 26.66 7.43
CA ASP A 135 26.35 27.96 6.75
C ASP A 135 26.91 27.85 5.32
N ALA A 136 27.98 27.07 5.12
CA ALA A 136 28.56 26.80 3.80
C ALA A 136 27.57 26.08 2.87
N LEU A 137 26.85 25.07 3.37
CA LEU A 137 25.80 24.38 2.61
C LEU A 137 24.69 25.34 2.17
N TRP A 138 24.25 26.23 3.06
CA TRP A 138 23.21 27.20 2.73
C TRP A 138 23.67 28.17 1.62
N GLN A 139 24.89 28.66 1.71
CA GLN A 139 25.46 29.55 0.69
C GLN A 139 25.61 28.85 -0.67
N GLU A 140 26.05 27.60 -0.70
CA GLU A 140 26.20 26.85 -1.94
C GLU A 140 24.85 26.61 -2.62
N LEU A 141 23.80 26.26 -1.85
CA LEU A 141 22.43 26.11 -2.38
C LEU A 141 21.85 27.41 -2.94
N LEU A 142 22.07 28.54 -2.26
CA LEU A 142 21.66 29.87 -2.72
C LEU A 142 22.38 30.26 -4.02
N LEU A 143 23.68 29.99 -4.11
CA LEU A 143 24.49 30.32 -5.28
C LEU A 143 24.06 29.50 -6.50
N TYR A 144 23.83 28.20 -6.31
CA TYR A 144 23.41 27.29 -7.36
C TYR A 144 21.99 27.62 -7.86
N SER A 145 21.07 27.98 -6.96
CA SER A 145 19.65 28.26 -7.26
C SER A 145 19.37 29.70 -7.71
N LYS A 146 20.40 30.54 -7.91
CA LYS A 146 20.26 31.99 -8.10
C LYS A 146 19.30 32.41 -9.22
N HIS A 147 19.30 31.70 -10.35
CA HIS A 147 18.47 32.05 -11.52
C HIS A 147 16.99 31.80 -11.24
N ARG A 148 16.69 30.67 -10.61
CA ARG A 148 15.34 30.31 -10.19
C ARG A 148 14.82 31.20 -9.07
N LEU A 149 15.66 31.54 -8.10
CA LEU A 149 15.30 32.50 -7.06
C LEU A 149 15.00 33.87 -7.65
N ASP A 150 15.85 34.40 -8.54
CA ASP A 150 15.59 35.67 -9.21
C ASP A 150 14.25 35.68 -9.94
N HIS A 151 13.88 34.60 -10.62
CA HIS A 151 12.58 34.49 -11.27
C HIS A 151 11.44 34.61 -10.25
N TYR A 152 11.51 33.92 -9.12
CA TYR A 152 10.48 33.98 -8.09
C TYR A 152 10.45 35.32 -7.36
N VAL A 153 11.62 35.94 -7.13
CA VAL A 153 11.73 37.28 -6.52
C VAL A 153 11.08 38.32 -7.44
N ASN A 154 11.35 38.28 -8.75
CA ASN A 154 10.75 39.21 -9.71
C ASN A 154 9.22 39.02 -9.77
N ASN A 155 8.74 37.78 -9.86
CA ASN A 155 7.30 37.50 -9.83
C ASN A 155 6.68 37.96 -8.50
N LEU A 156 7.34 37.74 -7.36
CA LEU A 156 6.86 38.20 -6.07
C LEU A 156 6.75 39.73 -6.06
N GLN A 157 7.77 40.43 -6.55
CA GLN A 157 7.79 41.89 -6.61
C GLN A 157 6.63 42.46 -7.44
N GLU A 158 6.39 41.89 -8.62
CA GLU A 158 5.28 42.29 -9.50
C GLU A 158 3.91 42.03 -8.85
N ASN A 159 3.67 40.80 -8.37
CA ASN A 159 2.37 40.42 -7.81
C ASN A 159 2.11 41.10 -6.45
N LEU A 160 3.13 41.33 -5.64
CA LEU A 160 3.00 42.04 -4.37
C LEU A 160 2.72 43.53 -4.58
N GLY A 161 3.31 44.14 -5.60
CA GLY A 161 2.98 45.50 -6.03
C GLY A 161 1.51 45.64 -6.39
N GLU A 162 1.01 44.76 -7.29
CA GLU A 162 -0.41 44.73 -7.68
C GLU A 162 -1.32 44.44 -6.47
N PHE A 163 -0.92 43.52 -5.59
CA PHE A 163 -1.70 43.18 -4.40
C PHE A 163 -1.86 44.38 -3.46
N LYS A 164 -0.82 45.20 -3.29
CA LYS A 164 -0.88 46.42 -2.46
C LYS A 164 -1.76 47.51 -3.06
N GLU A 165 -1.83 47.61 -4.39
CA GLU A 165 -2.74 48.56 -5.05
C GLU A 165 -4.21 48.16 -4.88
N VAL A 166 -4.50 46.86 -5.03
CA VAL A 166 -5.87 46.34 -4.91
C VAL A 166 -6.35 46.29 -3.46
N ASN A 167 -5.45 46.00 -2.51
CA ASN A 167 -5.80 45.76 -1.10
C ASN A 167 -5.55 47.00 -0.20
N GLN A 168 -5.58 48.20 -0.78
CA GLN A 168 -5.37 49.48 -0.07
C GLN A 168 -6.52 49.89 0.84
N SER A 169 -7.67 49.19 0.81
CA SER A 169 -8.82 49.43 1.71
C SER A 169 -9.64 48.16 1.92
N PRO A 170 -9.22 47.22 2.78
CA PRO A 170 -10.14 46.20 3.26
C PRO A 170 -10.99 46.82 4.38
N GLU A 171 -12.31 46.87 4.16
CA GLU A 171 -13.26 46.69 5.26
C GLU A 171 -12.81 45.48 6.10
N SER A 172 -13.01 45.48 7.41
CA SER A 172 -12.53 44.41 8.31
C SER A 172 -12.78 43.04 7.68
N ILE A 173 -11.71 42.27 7.43
CA ILE A 173 -11.84 40.91 6.86
C ILE A 173 -12.78 40.15 7.79
N PRO A 174 -13.89 39.59 7.31
CA PRO A 174 -14.86 38.94 8.16
C PRO A 174 -14.26 37.66 8.74
N PHE A 175 -14.59 37.38 10.01
CA PHE A 175 -14.26 36.11 10.63
C PHE A 175 -15.05 34.98 9.94
N ASP A 176 -14.33 33.95 9.51
CA ASP A 176 -14.91 32.76 8.90
C ASP A 176 -14.96 31.63 9.94
N ASN A 177 -16.18 31.17 10.26
CA ASN A 177 -16.45 30.08 11.19
C ASN A 177 -16.00 28.71 10.66
N GLU A 178 -15.80 28.57 9.35
CA GLU A 178 -15.39 27.31 8.71
C GLU A 178 -13.86 27.13 8.69
N ALA A 179 -13.09 28.16 9.04
CA ALA A 179 -11.63 28.07 9.10
C ALA A 179 -11.17 27.07 10.19
N THR A 180 -10.19 26.23 9.85
CA THR A 180 -9.58 25.27 10.77
C THR A 180 -8.97 25.96 12.00
N LYS A 181 -9.01 25.31 13.16
CA LYS A 181 -8.29 25.81 14.35
C LYS A 181 -6.78 25.68 14.13
N PHE A 182 -6.09 26.81 13.95
CA PHE A 182 -4.64 26.89 13.83
C PHE A 182 -4.02 27.81 14.90
N CYS A 183 -2.69 27.82 14.99
CA CYS A 183 -1.91 28.74 15.82
C CYS A 183 -0.61 29.08 15.09
N ASP A 184 -0.57 30.20 14.35
CA ASP A 184 0.62 30.60 13.60
C ASP A 184 1.63 31.39 14.46
N ASP A 185 1.18 31.89 15.61
CA ASP A 185 1.99 32.67 16.54
C ASP A 185 1.57 32.37 17.99
N ALA A 186 2.54 31.90 18.77
CA ALA A 186 2.29 31.47 20.15
C ALA A 186 1.86 32.61 21.08
N ASP A 187 2.26 33.85 20.80
CA ASP A 187 1.91 35.01 21.62
C ASP A 187 0.46 35.46 21.36
N ILE A 188 -0.07 35.22 20.16
CA ILE A 188 -1.48 35.47 19.81
C ILE A 188 -2.39 34.34 20.32
N GLY A 189 -1.88 33.10 20.33
CA GLY A 189 -2.64 31.91 20.72
C GLY A 189 -3.54 31.37 19.60
N HIS A 190 -4.46 30.46 19.89
CA HIS A 190 -5.29 29.81 18.86
C HIS A 190 -6.17 30.80 18.08
N TYR A 191 -6.34 30.56 16.78
CA TYR A 191 -7.25 31.31 15.92
C TYR A 191 -8.71 31.14 16.35
N SER A 192 -9.39 32.27 16.55
CA SER A 192 -10.77 32.40 17.02
C SER A 192 -11.30 33.77 16.63
N GLU A 193 -12.60 34.01 16.80
CA GLU A 193 -13.22 35.32 16.58
C GLU A 193 -12.51 36.43 17.37
N ALA A 194 -12.14 36.16 18.63
CA ALA A 194 -11.45 37.13 19.49
C ALA A 194 -10.01 37.44 19.06
N THR A 195 -9.34 36.49 18.37
CA THR A 195 -7.95 36.62 17.94
C THR A 195 -7.82 36.96 16.44
N HIS A 196 -8.93 36.96 15.68
CA HIS A 196 -8.95 37.19 14.23
C HIS A 196 -8.24 38.49 13.83
N ASP A 197 -8.61 39.62 14.44
CA ASP A 197 -8.02 40.93 14.13
C ASP A 197 -6.52 40.99 14.41
N ALA A 198 -6.07 40.31 15.48
CA ALA A 198 -4.65 40.20 15.80
C ALA A 198 -3.90 39.41 14.73
N TYR A 199 -4.49 38.30 14.25
CA TYR A 199 -3.94 37.50 13.15
C TYR A 199 -3.93 38.24 11.81
N MET A 200 -4.95 39.03 11.48
CA MET A 200 -4.94 39.82 10.25
C MET A 200 -3.86 40.92 10.29
N LYS A 201 -3.63 41.54 11.46
CA LYS A 201 -2.51 42.46 11.67
C LYS A 201 -1.15 41.76 11.57
N PHE A 202 -1.02 40.57 12.15
CA PHE A 202 0.18 39.73 12.05
C PHE A 202 0.50 39.35 10.60
N ALA A 203 -0.47 38.80 9.88
CA ALA A 203 -0.33 38.43 8.47
C ALA A 203 0.06 39.64 7.61
N LYS A 204 -0.60 40.80 7.81
CA LYS A 204 -0.23 42.05 7.13
C LYS A 204 1.21 42.48 7.43
N SER A 205 1.66 42.31 8.67
CA SER A 205 3.05 42.59 9.07
C SER A 205 4.04 41.69 8.32
N LYS A 206 3.76 40.39 8.20
CA LYS A 206 4.58 39.44 7.41
C LYS A 206 4.65 39.81 5.92
N ILE A 207 3.52 40.23 5.34
CA ILE A 207 3.51 40.70 3.94
C ILE A 207 4.31 42.00 3.78
N ASN A 208 4.28 42.91 4.75
CA ASN A 208 5.11 44.10 4.74
C ASN A 208 6.60 43.79 4.89
N GLU A 209 6.97 42.82 5.73
CA GLU A 209 8.35 42.33 5.86
C GLU A 209 8.91 41.87 4.51
N LEU A 210 8.12 41.16 3.70
CA LEU A 210 8.54 40.75 2.35
C LEU A 210 8.77 41.95 1.42
N ASP A 211 7.91 42.98 1.49
CA ASP A 211 8.06 44.20 0.69
C ASP A 211 9.28 45.02 1.11
N ASP A 212 9.55 45.13 2.40
CA ASP A 212 10.74 45.81 2.93
C ASP A 212 12.02 45.13 2.45
N ILE A 213 12.05 43.80 2.43
CA ILE A 213 13.17 43.03 1.86
C ILE A 213 13.29 43.29 0.36
N LEU A 214 12.18 43.35 -0.40
CA LEU A 214 12.23 43.62 -1.83
C LEU A 214 12.79 45.01 -2.16
N ARG A 215 12.55 45.99 -1.28
CA ARG A 215 13.01 47.39 -1.39
C ARG A 215 14.42 47.61 -0.85
N SER A 216 14.97 46.68 -0.07
CA SER A 216 16.26 46.83 0.62
C SER A 216 17.30 45.78 0.20
N GLY A 217 18.58 46.11 0.37
CA GLY A 217 19.69 45.18 0.14
C GLY A 217 20.08 44.92 -1.32
N ASP A 218 21.28 44.37 -1.51
CA ASP A 218 21.74 43.90 -2.82
C ASP A 218 21.01 42.59 -3.23
N ARG A 219 21.16 42.16 -4.49
CA ARG A 219 20.46 40.97 -5.01
C ARG A 219 20.73 39.70 -4.22
N LEU A 220 21.93 39.52 -3.66
CA LEU A 220 22.28 38.33 -2.89
C LEU A 220 21.55 38.32 -1.55
N THR A 221 21.58 39.45 -0.85
CA THR A 221 20.87 39.64 0.43
C THR A 221 19.37 39.41 0.27
N ARG A 222 18.76 39.95 -0.79
CA ARG A 222 17.33 39.75 -1.09
C ARG A 222 16.96 38.28 -1.27
N ARG A 223 17.70 37.53 -2.09
CA ARG A 223 17.45 36.09 -2.30
C ARG A 223 17.50 35.31 -0.99
N ARG A 224 18.52 35.58 -0.18
CA ARG A 224 18.73 34.90 1.10
C ARG A 224 17.57 35.18 2.06
N LEU A 225 17.29 36.45 2.33
CA LEU A 225 16.26 36.85 3.29
C LEU A 225 14.87 36.38 2.84
N LEU A 226 14.54 36.53 1.55
CA LEU A 226 13.23 36.07 1.04
C LEU A 226 13.08 34.55 1.19
N ALA A 227 14.11 33.75 0.87
CA ALA A 227 14.04 32.30 1.04
C ALA A 227 13.92 31.89 2.52
N GLU A 228 14.61 32.58 3.43
CA GLU A 228 14.54 32.33 4.88
C GLU A 228 13.19 32.73 5.47
N LYS A 229 12.62 33.87 5.07
CA LYS A 229 11.38 34.40 5.62
C LYS A 229 10.14 33.73 5.05
N THR A 230 10.14 33.41 3.75
CA THR A 230 9.00 32.72 3.13
C THR A 230 8.88 31.25 3.55
N TYR A 231 9.94 30.67 4.13
CA TYR A 231 9.94 29.29 4.62
C TYR A 231 8.90 29.03 5.71
N PRO A 232 8.87 29.74 6.85
CA PRO A 232 7.80 29.58 7.83
C PRO A 232 6.45 30.10 7.31
N MET A 233 6.43 31.19 6.54
CA MET A 233 5.19 31.79 6.02
C MET A 233 4.37 30.86 5.12
N ARG A 234 5.00 29.89 4.45
CA ARG A 234 4.29 28.98 3.56
C ARG A 234 3.31 28.04 4.28
N HIS A 235 3.45 27.93 5.60
CA HIS A 235 2.66 27.07 6.49
C HIS A 235 1.71 27.90 7.38
N MET A 236 1.69 29.23 7.22
CA MET A 236 0.86 30.12 8.04
C MET A 236 -0.54 30.26 7.43
N SER A 237 -1.55 29.75 8.14
CA SER A 237 -2.96 29.81 7.74
C SER A 237 -3.48 31.25 7.70
N SER A 238 -3.06 32.08 8.65
CA SER A 238 -3.39 33.51 8.72
C SER A 238 -2.91 34.28 7.49
N VAL A 239 -1.73 33.94 6.95
CA VAL A 239 -1.19 34.55 5.73
C VAL A 239 -2.01 34.11 4.51
N GLU A 240 -2.40 32.84 4.43
CA GLU A 240 -3.26 32.34 3.35
C GLU A 240 -4.65 32.99 3.39
N ILE A 241 -5.30 33.08 4.54
CA ILE A 241 -6.57 33.79 4.75
C ILE A 241 -6.44 35.25 4.33
N PHE A 242 -5.40 35.94 4.81
CA PHE A 242 -5.18 37.35 4.48
C PHE A 242 -4.97 37.57 2.98
N ILE A 243 -4.20 36.70 2.30
CA ILE A 243 -3.99 36.81 0.85
C ILE A 243 -5.27 36.48 0.07
N ASN A 244 -6.02 35.46 0.49
CA ASN A 244 -7.27 35.03 -0.16
C ASN A 244 -8.42 36.02 0.03
N SER A 245 -8.35 36.93 1.01
CA SER A 245 -9.27 38.07 1.12
C SER A 245 -9.19 39.05 -0.07
N CYS A 246 -8.14 38.95 -0.90
CA CYS A 246 -8.01 39.79 -2.08
C CYS A 246 -9.13 39.52 -3.09
N PRO A 247 -9.84 40.57 -3.58
CA PRO A 247 -10.92 40.41 -4.57
C PRO A 247 -10.49 39.70 -5.87
N LYS A 248 -9.20 39.75 -6.21
CA LYS A 248 -8.62 39.08 -7.38
C LYS A 248 -8.07 37.71 -6.99
N ALA A 249 -8.91 36.67 -7.00
CA ALA A 249 -8.51 35.30 -6.66
C ALA A 249 -7.28 34.78 -7.44
N SER A 250 -7.13 35.16 -8.72
CA SER A 250 -5.95 34.79 -9.52
C SER A 250 -4.65 35.43 -9.00
N LEU A 251 -4.72 36.65 -8.45
CA LEU A 251 -3.58 37.36 -7.89
C LEU A 251 -3.21 36.78 -6.52
N ALA A 252 -4.21 36.51 -5.68
CA ALA A 252 -4.04 35.80 -4.42
C ALA A 252 -3.33 34.45 -4.61
N HIS A 253 -3.81 33.65 -5.58
CA HIS A 253 -3.19 32.38 -5.93
C HIS A 253 -1.73 32.54 -6.37
N LYS A 254 -1.42 33.51 -7.25
CA LYS A 254 -0.04 33.78 -7.69
C LYS A 254 0.87 34.16 -6.51
N LEU A 255 0.38 34.97 -5.58
CA LEU A 255 1.15 35.43 -4.43
C LEU A 255 1.48 34.27 -3.47
N ILE A 256 0.49 33.44 -3.13
CA ILE A 256 0.70 32.21 -2.34
C ILE A 256 1.72 31.30 -3.02
N VAL A 257 1.59 31.11 -4.34
CA VAL A 257 2.52 30.29 -5.13
C VAL A 257 3.95 30.85 -5.08
N ASN A 258 4.15 32.17 -5.19
CA ASN A 258 5.46 32.80 -5.09
C ASN A 258 6.10 32.60 -3.69
N ILE A 259 5.33 32.76 -2.61
CA ILE A 259 5.78 32.52 -1.23
C ILE A 259 6.22 31.05 -1.07
N ARG A 260 5.38 30.10 -1.49
CA ARG A 260 5.68 28.67 -1.41
C ARG A 260 6.93 28.29 -2.22
N PHE A 261 7.13 28.88 -3.40
CA PHE A 261 8.30 28.62 -4.24
C PHE A 261 9.61 29.19 -3.66
N LEU A 262 9.57 30.38 -3.05
CA LEU A 262 10.75 30.99 -2.42
C LEU A 262 11.18 30.22 -1.16
N GLY A 263 10.23 29.80 -0.33
CA GLY A 263 10.49 29.05 0.90
C GLY A 263 10.98 27.61 0.65
N ARG A 264 10.71 27.07 -0.54
CA ARG A 264 11.07 25.71 -0.93
C ARG A 264 12.57 25.41 -0.80
N LEU A 265 13.44 26.37 -1.15
CA LEU A 265 14.89 26.14 -1.09
C LEU A 265 15.35 25.92 0.37
N ARG A 266 14.75 26.64 1.32
CA ARG A 266 15.02 26.47 2.74
C ARG A 266 14.51 25.13 3.26
N SER A 267 13.33 24.70 2.80
CA SER A 267 12.82 23.34 3.06
C SER A 267 13.80 22.27 2.58
N CYS A 268 14.35 22.44 1.37
CA CYS A 268 15.37 21.53 0.85
C CYS A 268 16.63 21.50 1.72
N TYR A 269 17.11 22.67 2.15
CA TYR A 269 18.24 22.75 3.08
C TYR A 269 17.97 22.00 4.39
N SER A 270 16.81 22.21 5.02
CA SER A 270 16.45 21.54 6.27
C SER A 270 16.41 20.03 6.12
N THR A 271 15.75 19.52 5.06
CA THR A 271 15.68 18.08 4.78
C THR A 271 17.04 17.47 4.49
N ILE A 272 17.91 18.15 3.74
CA ILE A 272 19.26 17.67 3.45
C ILE A 272 20.09 17.57 4.75
N LEU A 273 19.95 18.55 5.65
CA LEU A 273 20.62 18.51 6.95
C LEU A 273 20.12 17.37 7.86
N GLU A 274 18.80 17.18 7.88
CA GLU A 274 18.15 16.10 8.64
C GLU A 274 18.61 14.73 8.11
N ALA A 275 18.59 14.55 6.79
CA ALA A 275 19.06 13.34 6.13
C ALA A 275 20.53 13.03 6.42
N ALA A 276 21.40 14.05 6.35
CA ALA A 276 22.83 13.87 6.61
C ALA A 276 23.15 13.40 8.03
N LYS A 277 22.25 13.63 8.99
CA LYS A 277 22.42 13.22 10.38
C LYS A 277 21.77 11.88 10.70
N ASN A 278 20.66 11.57 10.04
CA ASN A 278 19.76 10.49 10.48
C ASN A 278 19.73 9.29 9.52
N ILE A 279 20.21 9.40 8.28
CA ILE A 279 20.27 8.27 7.34
C ILE A 279 21.61 7.54 7.51
N ALA A 280 21.57 6.22 7.68
CA ALA A 280 22.77 5.38 7.80
C ALA A 280 23.65 5.45 6.54
N GLY A 281 24.97 5.46 6.70
CA GLY A 281 25.92 5.51 5.57
C GLY A 281 26.07 6.88 4.89
N PHE A 282 25.41 7.94 5.39
CA PHE A 282 25.53 9.28 4.80
C PHE A 282 26.94 9.91 4.96
N CYS A 283 27.69 9.46 5.97
CA CYS A 283 29.10 9.79 6.17
C CYS A 283 30.00 9.32 5.01
N ASN A 284 29.49 8.45 4.13
CA ASN A 284 30.15 7.97 2.93
C ASN A 284 29.23 8.12 1.70
N THR A 285 28.59 9.28 1.58
CA THR A 285 27.72 9.61 0.44
C THR A 285 28.55 9.97 -0.79
N SER A 286 28.10 9.53 -1.97
CA SER A 286 28.59 10.07 -3.24
C SER A 286 27.45 10.46 -4.17
N ILE A 287 27.66 11.45 -5.03
CA ILE A 287 26.66 11.92 -6.00
C ILE A 287 27.11 11.57 -7.42
N LEU A 288 26.37 10.67 -8.07
CA LEU A 288 26.66 10.26 -9.44
C LEU A 288 25.72 10.93 -10.44
N LEU A 289 26.29 11.67 -11.39
CA LEU A 289 25.54 12.28 -12.48
C LEU A 289 25.35 11.30 -13.63
N VAL A 290 24.11 10.92 -13.90
CA VAL A 290 23.72 10.00 -14.97
C VAL A 290 23.83 10.70 -16.32
N SER A 291 24.38 9.99 -17.31
CA SER A 291 24.53 10.50 -18.67
C SER A 291 23.25 10.33 -19.47
N ASN A 292 22.87 11.37 -20.22
CA ASN A 292 21.69 11.35 -21.08
C ASN A 292 21.84 10.27 -22.17
N PRO A 293 20.82 9.42 -22.40
CA PRO A 293 20.86 8.48 -23.50
C PRO A 293 20.70 9.21 -24.84
N ARG A 294 21.17 8.59 -25.91
CA ARG A 294 20.95 9.11 -27.27
C ARG A 294 19.46 9.00 -27.62
N PRO A 295 18.79 10.08 -28.05
CA PRO A 295 17.37 10.03 -28.40
C PRO A 295 17.09 9.05 -29.54
N ARG A 296 15.94 8.37 -29.47
CA ARG A 296 15.41 7.56 -30.59
C ARG A 296 14.94 8.51 -31.69
N ILE A 297 15.16 8.17 -32.96
CA ILE A 297 14.51 8.88 -34.07
C ILE A 297 13.13 8.27 -34.28
N SER A 298 12.10 9.11 -34.41
CA SER A 298 10.73 8.63 -34.65
C SER A 298 10.65 7.72 -35.89
N PRO A 299 9.98 6.55 -35.78
CA PRO A 299 9.89 5.58 -36.88
C PRO A 299 9.13 6.16 -38.08
N SER A 300 9.46 5.68 -39.28
CA SER A 300 8.76 6.01 -40.52
C SER A 300 8.70 4.77 -41.42
N PRO A 301 7.52 4.40 -41.97
CA PRO A 301 6.24 5.10 -41.87
C PRO A 301 5.52 4.93 -40.52
N LEU A 302 4.66 5.89 -40.17
CA LEU A 302 3.73 5.76 -39.03
C LEU A 302 2.35 5.28 -39.54
N PRO A 303 1.59 4.49 -38.78
CA PRO A 303 0.30 3.93 -39.18
C PRO A 303 -0.77 5.01 -39.38
N SER A 304 -1.77 4.79 -40.25
CA SER A 304 -2.89 5.73 -40.42
C SER A 304 -3.82 5.75 -39.20
N LEU A 305 -4.69 6.76 -39.07
CA LEU A 305 -5.67 6.80 -37.98
C LEU A 305 -6.58 5.55 -37.97
N ALA A 306 -7.01 5.11 -39.16
CA ALA A 306 -7.82 3.91 -39.33
C ALA A 306 -7.09 2.64 -38.87
N ASP A 307 -5.80 2.51 -39.20
CA ASP A 307 -5.00 1.36 -38.76
C ASP A 307 -4.83 1.35 -37.24
N VAL A 308 -4.59 2.51 -36.63
CA VAL A 308 -4.44 2.62 -35.17
C VAL A 308 -5.75 2.30 -34.44
N LEU A 309 -6.90 2.77 -34.94
CA LEU A 309 -8.19 2.42 -34.35
C LEU A 309 -8.51 0.92 -34.50
N LYS A 310 -8.15 0.32 -35.64
CA LYS A 310 -8.30 -1.11 -35.86
C LYS A 310 -7.50 -1.93 -34.85
N TYR A 311 -6.31 -1.49 -34.43
CA TYR A 311 -5.52 -2.18 -33.40
C TYR A 311 -6.23 -2.28 -32.03
N VAL A 312 -7.13 -1.35 -31.73
CA VAL A 312 -7.89 -1.33 -30.47
C VAL A 312 -9.34 -1.78 -30.65
N GLY A 313 -9.67 -2.39 -31.80
CA GLY A 313 -11.02 -2.89 -32.08
C GLY A 313 -12.06 -1.81 -32.36
N LEU A 314 -11.64 -0.61 -32.76
CA LEU A 314 -12.52 0.51 -33.10
C LEU A 314 -12.55 0.76 -34.61
N SER A 315 -13.70 1.16 -35.14
CA SER A 315 -13.87 1.62 -36.51
C SER A 315 -13.69 3.14 -36.62
N LEU A 316 -13.22 3.61 -37.78
CA LEU A 316 -13.15 5.04 -38.07
C LEU A 316 -14.53 5.54 -38.52
N ASP A 317 -15.37 5.84 -37.53
CA ASP A 317 -16.72 6.36 -37.73
C ASP A 317 -17.02 7.51 -36.75
N ARG A 318 -18.17 8.16 -36.97
CA ARG A 318 -18.59 9.32 -36.18
C ARG A 318 -18.78 9.00 -34.70
N ASP A 319 -19.30 7.82 -34.37
CA ASP A 319 -19.62 7.44 -33.00
C ASP A 319 -18.34 7.15 -32.22
N SER A 320 -17.39 6.44 -32.84
CA SER A 320 -16.07 6.15 -32.28
C SER A 320 -15.26 7.43 -32.04
N VAL A 321 -15.25 8.36 -33.00
CA VAL A 321 -14.58 9.67 -32.82
C VAL A 321 -15.20 10.45 -31.67
N ARG A 322 -16.53 10.54 -31.62
CA ARG A 322 -17.24 11.34 -30.62
C ARG A 322 -17.12 10.76 -29.21
N LYS A 323 -17.21 9.43 -29.09
CA LYS A 323 -17.22 8.72 -27.81
C LYS A 323 -15.82 8.58 -27.21
N PHE A 324 -14.83 8.30 -28.05
CA PHE A 324 -13.49 7.93 -27.58
C PHE A 324 -12.46 9.03 -27.84
N ILE A 325 -12.44 9.73 -28.97
CA ILE A 325 -11.34 10.67 -29.28
C ILE A 325 -11.63 12.10 -28.83
N ASN A 326 -12.65 12.75 -29.39
CA ASN A 326 -13.02 14.10 -29.02
C ASN A 326 -14.45 14.40 -29.48
N PRO A 327 -15.39 14.75 -28.58
CA PRO A 327 -16.78 14.95 -28.95
C PRO A 327 -17.00 16.16 -29.86
N LYS A 328 -16.01 17.06 -29.98
CA LYS A 328 -16.07 18.28 -30.79
C LYS A 328 -15.51 18.09 -32.21
N LEU A 329 -14.89 16.96 -32.53
CA LEU A 329 -14.24 16.74 -33.83
C LEU A 329 -15.10 15.88 -34.76
N THR A 330 -15.00 16.14 -36.07
CA THR A 330 -15.50 15.25 -37.13
C THR A 330 -14.43 14.22 -37.51
N VAL A 331 -14.80 13.17 -38.25
CA VAL A 331 -13.86 12.16 -38.76
C VAL A 331 -12.73 12.84 -39.55
N GLU A 332 -13.08 13.67 -40.55
CA GLU A 332 -12.10 14.40 -41.39
C GLU A 332 -11.18 15.31 -40.57
N THR A 333 -11.72 16.03 -39.59
CA THR A 333 -10.90 16.92 -38.74
C THR A 333 -9.99 16.12 -37.82
N THR A 334 -10.45 14.98 -37.33
CA THR A 334 -9.64 14.06 -36.50
C THR A 334 -8.47 13.50 -37.30
N GLU A 335 -8.70 13.06 -38.54
CA GLU A 335 -7.62 12.61 -39.44
C GLU A 335 -6.60 13.73 -39.70
N LYS A 336 -7.07 14.97 -39.91
CA LYS A 336 -6.20 16.12 -40.13
C LYS A 336 -5.32 16.43 -38.92
N GLU A 337 -5.90 16.49 -37.71
CA GLU A 337 -5.15 16.76 -36.49
C GLU A 337 -4.22 15.61 -36.11
N PHE A 338 -4.66 14.35 -36.29
CA PHE A 338 -3.80 13.18 -36.12
C PHE A 338 -2.60 13.21 -37.09
N GLY A 339 -2.85 13.49 -38.38
CA GLY A 339 -1.78 13.63 -39.38
C GLY A 339 -0.84 14.81 -39.10
N LYS A 340 -1.34 15.89 -38.47
CA LYS A 340 -0.51 17.00 -37.98
C LYS A 340 0.39 16.55 -36.84
N CYS A 341 -0.11 15.79 -35.87
CA CYS A 341 0.70 15.17 -34.83
C CYS A 341 1.82 14.32 -35.44
N GLN A 342 1.51 13.42 -36.39
CA GLN A 342 2.50 12.59 -37.04
C GLN A 342 3.57 13.38 -37.80
N ARG A 343 3.18 14.39 -38.60
CA ARG A 343 4.13 15.27 -39.31
C ARG A 343 5.03 16.03 -38.35
N ASN A 344 4.51 16.45 -37.20
CA ASN A 344 5.29 17.15 -36.19
C ASN A 344 6.38 16.28 -35.54
N HIS A 345 6.25 14.95 -35.59
CA HIS A 345 7.16 13.99 -34.95
C HIS A 345 8.03 13.23 -35.95
N ARG A 346 7.59 13.13 -37.23
CA ARG A 346 8.30 12.39 -38.27
C ARG A 346 9.75 12.86 -38.40
N GLY A 347 10.69 11.91 -38.27
CA GLY A 347 12.13 12.17 -38.39
C GLY A 347 12.72 13.06 -37.29
N LYS A 348 11.95 13.40 -36.24
CA LYS A 348 12.43 14.16 -35.08
C LYS A 348 12.88 13.21 -33.96
N PRO A 349 13.78 13.66 -33.07
CA PRO A 349 14.15 12.91 -31.88
C PRO A 349 12.94 12.76 -30.94
N LEU A 350 12.75 11.55 -30.43
CA LEU A 350 11.87 11.22 -29.31
C LEU A 350 12.71 11.20 -28.04
N HIS A 351 12.23 11.89 -27.01
CA HIS A 351 12.93 12.17 -25.78
C HIS A 351 12.69 11.10 -24.73
N THR A 352 13.76 10.66 -24.09
CA THR A 352 13.71 9.84 -22.88
C THR A 352 13.67 10.77 -21.68
N HIS A 353 12.55 10.77 -20.97
CA HIS A 353 12.38 11.58 -19.77
C HIS A 353 13.25 11.06 -18.62
N VAL A 354 13.60 11.93 -17.69
CA VAL A 354 14.53 11.64 -16.57
C VAL A 354 14.23 10.39 -15.76
N GLU A 355 12.95 10.08 -15.50
CA GLU A 355 12.55 8.88 -14.77
C GLU A 355 13.03 7.63 -15.51
N ALA A 356 12.79 7.58 -16.83
CA ALA A 356 13.24 6.50 -17.69
C ALA A 356 14.77 6.49 -17.90
N GLN A 357 15.42 7.65 -17.86
CA GLN A 357 16.89 7.72 -17.92
C GLN A 357 17.55 7.04 -16.70
N LEU A 358 16.98 7.19 -15.50
CA LEU A 358 17.46 6.49 -14.30
C LEU A 358 17.29 4.99 -14.46
N ILE A 359 16.12 4.52 -14.89
CA ILE A 359 15.87 3.09 -15.11
C ILE A 359 16.85 2.51 -16.14
N LEU A 360 17.09 3.20 -17.25
CA LEU A 360 18.09 2.80 -18.25
C LEU A 360 19.52 2.76 -17.71
N HIS A 361 19.86 3.66 -16.80
CA HIS A 361 21.16 3.64 -16.14
C HIS A 361 21.29 2.41 -15.24
N LEU A 362 20.30 2.19 -14.36
CA LEU A 362 20.27 1.03 -13.46
C LEU A 362 20.36 -0.28 -14.24
N ALA A 363 19.58 -0.43 -15.31
CA ALA A 363 19.60 -1.62 -16.15
C ALA A 363 20.95 -1.90 -16.84
N LYS A 364 21.85 -0.91 -16.94
CA LYS A 364 23.22 -1.10 -17.45
C LYS A 364 24.24 -1.38 -16.35
N THR A 365 24.01 -0.87 -15.15
CA THR A 365 25.03 -0.83 -14.10
C THR A 365 24.84 -1.84 -13.00
N ILE A 366 23.62 -2.36 -12.80
CA ILE A 366 23.30 -3.30 -11.72
C ILE A 366 22.47 -4.48 -12.22
N THR A 367 22.67 -5.66 -11.63
CA THR A 367 21.87 -6.86 -11.91
C THR A 367 20.49 -6.75 -11.26
N ILE A 368 19.56 -7.63 -11.64
CA ILE A 368 18.20 -7.65 -11.09
C ILE A 368 18.23 -7.88 -9.57
N GLU A 369 19.06 -8.80 -9.09
CA GLU A 369 19.19 -9.12 -7.66
C GLU A 369 19.70 -7.92 -6.88
N ARG A 370 20.78 -7.28 -7.38
CA ARG A 370 21.36 -6.09 -6.76
C ARG A 370 20.40 -4.91 -6.78
N ARG A 371 19.54 -4.79 -7.80
CA ARG A 371 18.49 -3.77 -7.81
C ARG A 371 17.54 -3.97 -6.64
N THR A 372 17.10 -5.19 -6.37
CA THR A 372 16.13 -5.46 -5.31
C THR A 372 16.68 -5.23 -3.90
N SER A 373 17.98 -5.41 -3.69
CA SER A 373 18.62 -5.21 -2.39
C SER A 373 19.24 -3.84 -2.19
N GLU A 374 19.81 -3.22 -3.24
CA GLU A 374 20.58 -1.97 -3.12
C GLU A 374 19.77 -0.73 -3.48
N ILE A 375 18.73 -0.83 -4.31
CA ILE A 375 17.99 0.36 -4.77
C ILE A 375 16.77 0.59 -3.91
N PHE A 376 16.72 1.78 -3.29
CA PHE A 376 15.51 2.22 -2.62
C PHE A 376 14.40 2.43 -3.67
N PRO A 377 13.23 1.79 -3.56
CA PRO A 377 12.20 1.73 -4.62
C PRO A 377 11.38 3.02 -4.75
N TYR A 378 12.04 4.17 -4.69
CA TYR A 378 11.47 5.49 -4.87
C TYR A 378 12.40 6.38 -5.71
N ILE A 379 11.82 7.06 -6.69
CA ILE A 379 12.50 8.07 -7.50
C ILE A 379 11.97 9.44 -7.10
N GLY A 380 12.84 10.25 -6.50
CA GLY A 380 12.52 11.64 -6.20
C GLY A 380 12.49 12.48 -7.46
N CYS A 381 11.48 13.31 -7.63
CA CYS A 381 11.24 14.05 -8.88
C CYS A 381 11.04 15.55 -8.63
N SER A 382 11.74 16.38 -9.40
CA SER A 382 11.62 17.85 -9.33
C SER A 382 10.26 18.41 -9.80
N LYS A 383 9.51 17.59 -10.53
CA LYS A 383 8.14 17.77 -10.99
C LYS A 383 7.41 16.44 -10.83
N LEU A 384 6.08 16.46 -10.81
CA LEU A 384 5.31 15.21 -10.86
C LEU A 384 5.64 14.44 -12.15
N SER A 385 5.55 13.12 -12.11
CA SER A 385 5.79 12.28 -13.28
C SER A 385 4.72 12.54 -14.34
N CYS A 386 5.11 12.45 -15.63
CA CYS A 386 4.11 12.44 -16.68
C CYS A 386 3.36 11.10 -16.74
N PHE A 387 2.22 11.07 -17.43
CA PHE A 387 1.40 9.85 -17.55
C PHE A 387 2.24 8.67 -18.04
N LEU A 388 3.05 8.87 -19.09
CA LEU A 388 3.87 7.82 -19.69
C LEU A 388 5.02 7.35 -18.78
N CYS A 389 5.72 8.27 -18.10
CA CYS A 389 6.75 7.89 -17.12
C CYS A 389 6.14 7.11 -15.96
N TYR A 390 5.00 7.54 -15.45
CA TYR A 390 4.34 6.90 -14.33
C TYR A 390 3.96 5.45 -14.66
N ILE A 391 3.25 5.22 -15.76
CA ILE A 391 2.86 3.85 -16.15
C ILE A 391 4.06 2.99 -16.54
N PHE A 392 5.14 3.58 -17.08
CA PHE A 392 6.38 2.86 -17.36
C PHE A 392 7.03 2.37 -16.06
N LEU A 393 7.20 3.24 -15.06
CA LEU A 393 7.73 2.86 -13.75
C LEU A 393 6.86 1.80 -13.04
N GLN A 394 5.54 1.88 -13.19
CA GLN A 394 4.62 0.86 -12.67
C GLN A 394 4.65 -0.44 -13.45
N SER A 395 5.21 -0.47 -14.67
CA SER A 395 5.32 -1.68 -15.50
C SER A 395 6.70 -2.33 -15.42
N PHE A 396 7.71 -1.62 -14.93
CA PHE A 396 9.10 -2.07 -14.84
C PHE A 396 9.40 -2.66 -13.45
N HIS A 397 8.92 -3.88 -13.18
CA HIS A 397 8.98 -4.46 -11.84
C HIS A 397 9.02 -6.01 -11.79
N SER A 398 9.39 -6.72 -12.86
CA SER A 398 9.34 -8.20 -12.95
C SER A 398 9.89 -8.92 -11.71
N GLY A 399 9.01 -9.28 -10.76
CA GLY A 399 9.35 -9.94 -9.49
C GLY A 399 9.85 -9.05 -8.34
N SER A 400 9.76 -7.73 -8.42
CA SER A 400 10.16 -6.79 -7.34
C SER A 400 9.14 -5.66 -7.15
N ALA A 401 9.27 -4.88 -6.07
CA ALA A 401 8.37 -3.74 -5.83
C ALA A 401 8.52 -2.68 -6.94
N PRO A 402 7.41 -2.14 -7.48
CA PRO A 402 7.49 -1.11 -8.52
C PRO A 402 8.11 0.18 -7.98
N PHE A 403 8.82 0.90 -8.83
CA PHE A 403 9.35 2.22 -8.49
C PHE A 403 8.20 3.20 -8.24
N ARG A 404 8.21 3.81 -7.06
CA ARG A 404 7.26 4.87 -6.70
C ARG A 404 7.85 6.25 -7.01
N THR A 405 6.97 7.20 -7.29
CA THR A 405 7.30 8.63 -7.36
C THR A 405 6.30 9.40 -6.53
N ARG A 406 6.56 10.68 -6.30
CA ARG A 406 5.69 11.58 -5.54
C ARG A 406 4.26 11.69 -6.07
N GLY A 407 4.07 11.38 -7.35
CA GLY A 407 2.77 11.39 -8.00
C GLY A 407 2.89 11.60 -9.51
N CYS A 408 1.73 11.69 -10.16
CA CYS A 408 1.61 11.88 -11.60
C CYS A 408 0.72 13.09 -11.88
N HIS A 409 1.12 13.95 -12.81
CA HIS A 409 0.27 15.08 -13.25
C HIS A 409 -0.69 14.69 -14.39
N GLY A 410 -0.67 13.43 -14.86
CA GLY A 410 -1.64 12.89 -15.82
C GLY A 410 -1.55 13.41 -17.25
N HIS A 411 -0.60 14.30 -17.57
CA HIS A 411 -0.42 14.83 -18.93
C HIS A 411 0.48 13.91 -19.76
N LEU A 412 0.09 13.69 -21.01
CA LEU A 412 0.73 12.80 -21.97
C LEU A 412 1.62 13.60 -22.92
N TYR A 413 2.90 13.20 -22.99
CA TYR A 413 3.89 13.78 -23.90
C TYR A 413 4.12 12.86 -25.09
N THR A 414 3.69 13.28 -26.28
CA THR A 414 3.76 12.49 -27.53
C THR A 414 5.18 12.27 -28.06
N GLN A 415 6.15 13.07 -27.60
CA GLN A 415 7.58 12.89 -27.92
C GLN A 415 8.30 11.90 -27.00
N TRP A 416 7.61 11.23 -26.08
CA TRP A 416 8.23 10.31 -25.13
C TRP A 416 8.71 9.00 -25.79
N SER A 417 9.90 8.51 -25.43
CA SER A 417 10.39 7.19 -25.87
C SER A 417 11.53 6.64 -25.00
N ILE A 418 11.69 5.30 -25.02
CA ILE A 418 12.92 4.60 -24.62
C ILE A 418 13.82 4.37 -25.85
N PRO A 419 15.14 4.61 -25.78
CA PRO A 419 16.04 4.42 -26.91
C PRO A 419 16.54 2.98 -27.03
N ASP A 420 16.88 2.57 -28.26
CA ASP A 420 17.56 1.29 -28.48
C ASP A 420 18.90 1.31 -27.74
N THR A 421 19.17 0.24 -27.01
CA THR A 421 20.22 0.26 -26.00
C THR A 421 21.01 -1.03 -25.99
N ASN A 422 22.32 -0.93 -26.03
CA ASN A 422 23.24 -2.05 -25.84
C ASN A 422 23.85 -2.01 -24.43
N GLY A 423 24.40 -3.14 -23.99
CA GLY A 423 25.14 -3.22 -22.73
C GLY A 423 24.25 -3.34 -21.50
N LEU A 424 23.02 -3.87 -21.67
CA LEU A 424 22.15 -4.15 -20.53
C LEU A 424 22.67 -5.36 -19.75
N GLN A 425 22.46 -5.35 -18.42
CA GLN A 425 22.71 -6.50 -17.57
C GLN A 425 21.76 -7.65 -17.93
N GLU A 426 22.12 -8.87 -17.53
CA GLU A 426 21.33 -10.07 -17.86
C GLU A 426 19.89 -9.96 -17.35
N GLY A 427 18.93 -10.35 -18.20
CA GLY A 427 17.49 -10.29 -17.91
C GLY A 427 16.84 -8.91 -18.05
N MET A 428 17.61 -7.82 -18.06
CA MET A 428 17.05 -6.45 -18.13
C MET A 428 16.41 -6.13 -19.49
N ASP A 429 16.89 -6.73 -20.58
CA ASP A 429 16.27 -6.62 -21.90
C ASP A 429 14.84 -7.19 -21.91
N MET A 430 14.65 -8.39 -21.34
CA MET A 430 13.32 -9.00 -21.18
C MET A 430 12.40 -8.17 -20.28
N GLU A 431 12.93 -7.56 -19.21
CA GLU A 431 12.15 -6.66 -18.37
C GLU A 431 11.68 -5.41 -19.11
N PHE A 432 12.54 -4.80 -19.95
CA PHE A 432 12.13 -3.67 -20.78
C PHE A 432 11.05 -4.08 -21.79
N ASP A 433 11.21 -5.22 -22.46
CA ASP A 433 10.22 -5.73 -23.41
C ASP A 433 8.86 -5.94 -22.74
N LEU A 434 8.84 -6.57 -21.55
CA LEU A 434 7.62 -6.79 -20.79
C LEU A 434 7.00 -5.47 -20.31
N ALA A 435 7.80 -4.57 -19.74
CA ALA A 435 7.33 -3.28 -19.24
C ALA A 435 6.71 -2.43 -20.36
N LEU A 436 7.34 -2.41 -21.54
CA LEU A 436 6.85 -1.63 -22.69
C LEU A 436 5.64 -2.29 -23.37
N LYS A 437 5.55 -3.62 -23.36
CA LYS A 437 4.35 -4.34 -23.78
C LYS A 437 3.16 -4.03 -22.87
N ASN A 438 3.37 -4.08 -21.56
CA ASN A 438 2.35 -3.74 -20.56
C ASN A 438 1.91 -2.28 -20.71
N MET A 439 2.87 -1.36 -20.79
CA MET A 439 2.63 0.05 -21.03
C MET A 439 1.79 0.29 -22.31
N ARG A 440 2.13 -0.36 -23.43
CA ARG A 440 1.35 -0.26 -24.67
C ARG A 440 -0.08 -0.75 -24.48
N ASN A 441 -0.27 -1.86 -23.77
CA ASN A 441 -1.60 -2.41 -23.49
C ASN A 441 -2.44 -1.44 -22.62
N LEU A 442 -1.82 -0.81 -21.61
CA LEU A 442 -2.48 0.21 -20.78
C LEU A 442 -2.90 1.42 -21.61
N VAL A 443 -2.01 1.93 -22.46
CA VAL A 443 -2.33 3.03 -23.38
C VAL A 443 -3.48 2.64 -24.32
N ALA A 444 -3.49 1.42 -24.86
CA ALA A 444 -4.59 0.91 -25.69
C ALA A 444 -5.92 0.82 -24.91
N ARG A 445 -5.89 0.35 -23.65
CA ARG A 445 -7.06 0.32 -22.76
C ARG A 445 -7.60 1.72 -22.49
N GLU A 446 -6.72 2.71 -22.28
CA GLU A 446 -7.14 4.11 -22.15
C GLU A 446 -7.81 4.63 -23.42
N VAL A 447 -7.35 4.23 -24.62
CA VAL A 447 -8.00 4.61 -25.88
C VAL A 447 -9.43 4.09 -25.97
N VAL A 448 -9.75 2.90 -25.47
CA VAL A 448 -11.13 2.37 -25.57
C VAL A 448 -12.07 2.87 -24.45
N LYS A 449 -11.57 3.66 -23.50
CA LYS A 449 -12.41 4.28 -22.46
C LYS A 449 -13.17 5.49 -23.02
N PRO A 450 -14.48 5.65 -22.70
CA PRO A 450 -15.22 6.86 -23.05
C PRO A 450 -14.59 8.11 -22.45
N ILE A 451 -14.67 9.22 -23.15
CA ILE A 451 -14.11 10.50 -22.69
C ILE A 451 -14.86 10.96 -21.44
N GLN A 452 -14.12 11.17 -20.34
CA GLN A 452 -14.67 11.80 -19.14
C GLN A 452 -14.89 13.28 -19.41
N SER A 453 -16.08 13.78 -19.06
CA SER A 453 -16.54 15.16 -19.33
C SER A 453 -15.80 16.22 -18.52
N TYR A 454 -15.12 15.84 -17.44
CA TYR A 454 -14.34 16.75 -16.61
C TYR A 454 -13.00 16.13 -16.20
N ILE A 455 -11.91 16.66 -16.75
CA ILE A 455 -10.55 16.34 -16.32
C ILE A 455 -9.85 17.67 -16.03
N GLY A 456 -9.82 18.08 -14.76
CA GLY A 456 -9.06 19.28 -14.36
C GLY A 456 -7.56 19.10 -14.64
N GLN A 457 -6.86 20.19 -14.97
CA GLN A 457 -5.40 20.17 -15.15
C GLN A 457 -4.68 20.11 -13.80
N VAL A 458 -3.71 19.20 -13.66
CA VAL A 458 -2.78 19.16 -12.51
C VAL A 458 -1.57 20.04 -12.83
N ALA A 459 -1.20 20.94 -11.92
CA ALA A 459 0.04 21.70 -12.07
C ALA A 459 1.25 20.75 -12.00
N GLU A 460 2.16 20.84 -12.98
CA GLU A 460 3.33 19.95 -13.02
C GLU A 460 4.28 20.13 -11.82
N SER A 461 4.23 21.28 -11.14
CA SER A 461 5.09 21.58 -9.99
C SER A 461 4.35 21.39 -8.67
N SER A 462 4.98 20.66 -7.75
CA SER A 462 4.52 20.35 -6.39
C SER A 462 4.56 21.54 -5.41
N ALA A 463 4.77 22.78 -5.86
CA ALA A 463 4.99 23.94 -4.98
C ALA A 463 3.82 24.22 -4.03
N ALA A 464 2.61 23.96 -4.53
CA ALA A 464 1.39 24.20 -3.81
C ALA A 464 1.04 23.07 -2.83
N MET A 465 1.79 21.96 -2.78
CA MET A 465 1.48 20.77 -1.97
C MET A 465 2.41 20.71 -0.73
N THR A 466 1.82 20.86 0.45
CA THR A 466 2.43 20.59 1.78
C THR A 466 2.61 19.07 2.00
N VAL A 467 3.48 18.70 2.94
CA VAL A 467 3.89 17.29 3.14
C VAL A 467 2.72 16.46 3.70
N SER A 468 1.82 17.07 4.47
CA SER A 468 0.58 16.46 4.97
C SER A 468 -0.40 15.99 3.89
N HIS A 469 -0.39 16.58 2.68
CA HIS A 469 -1.21 16.09 1.56
C HIS A 469 -0.75 14.73 0.99
N LEU A 470 0.43 14.23 1.39
CA LEU A 470 1.06 13.04 0.79
C LEU A 470 0.50 11.70 1.28
N SER A 471 -0.40 11.69 2.28
CA SER A 471 -1.07 10.45 2.73
C SER A 471 -2.30 10.07 1.87
N ARG A 472 -2.84 10.99 1.05
CA ARG A 472 -4.22 10.85 0.51
C ARG A 472 -4.37 11.03 -1.01
N SER A 473 -3.32 10.86 -1.81
CA SER A 473 -3.44 10.79 -3.29
C SER A 473 -4.00 9.43 -3.74
N SER A 474 -5.29 9.21 -3.45
CA SER A 474 -6.01 7.95 -3.67
C SER A 474 -6.30 7.67 -5.15
N TYR A 475 -6.50 8.67 -6.02
CA TYR A 475 -7.18 8.40 -7.30
C TYR A 475 -6.33 7.70 -8.38
N GLY A 476 -5.05 8.09 -8.57
CA GLY A 476 -4.16 7.42 -9.53
C GLY A 476 -3.60 6.09 -9.01
N GLN A 477 -3.47 5.98 -7.69
CA GLN A 477 -2.95 4.81 -6.99
C GLN A 477 -4.02 3.71 -6.86
N TRP A 478 -5.31 4.09 -6.78
CA TRP A 478 -6.45 3.16 -6.69
C TRP A 478 -6.82 2.50 -8.03
N TYR A 479 -6.75 3.24 -9.15
CA TYR A 479 -7.17 2.70 -10.46
C TYR A 479 -6.18 1.72 -11.11
N HIS A 480 -4.86 1.87 -10.90
CA HIS A 480 -3.86 0.95 -11.48
C HIS A 480 -3.36 -0.14 -10.53
N ASN A 481 -3.39 0.06 -9.21
CA ASN A 481 -3.12 -1.04 -8.27
C ASN A 481 -4.15 -2.16 -8.41
N LYS A 482 -5.39 -1.90 -8.85
CA LYS A 482 -6.39 -2.97 -8.99
C LYS A 482 -6.14 -3.95 -10.16
N GLU A 483 -5.40 -3.52 -11.19
CA GLU A 483 -5.19 -4.28 -12.44
C GLU A 483 -3.76 -4.83 -12.56
N ILE A 484 -2.73 -4.09 -12.13
CA ILE A 484 -1.31 -4.51 -12.21
C ILE A 484 -0.90 -5.34 -10.99
N THR A 485 -1.33 -4.95 -9.77
CA THR A 485 -1.10 -5.73 -8.55
C THR A 485 -1.71 -7.11 -8.66
N ALA A 486 -2.80 -7.28 -9.43
CA ALA A 486 -3.31 -8.59 -9.75
C ALA A 486 -2.23 -9.44 -10.44
N GLN A 487 -1.61 -9.00 -11.55
CA GLN A 487 -0.66 -9.81 -12.32
C GLN A 487 0.62 -10.16 -11.53
N THR A 488 1.18 -9.22 -10.77
CA THR A 488 2.33 -9.47 -9.90
C THR A 488 1.99 -10.37 -8.71
N ASN A 489 0.77 -10.24 -8.17
CA ASN A 489 0.26 -11.16 -7.15
C ASN A 489 0.13 -12.58 -7.72
N PHE A 490 -0.17 -12.76 -9.01
CA PHE A 490 -0.26 -14.10 -9.61
C PHE A 490 1.06 -14.90 -9.50
N ASP A 491 2.17 -14.27 -9.92
CA ASP A 491 3.49 -14.89 -9.93
C ASP A 491 4.10 -14.98 -8.53
N PHE A 492 3.80 -14.00 -7.66
CA PHE A 492 4.13 -14.04 -6.24
C PHE A 492 3.39 -15.18 -5.52
N TYR A 493 2.11 -15.39 -5.80
CA TYR A 493 1.31 -16.46 -5.20
C TYR A 493 1.77 -17.85 -5.60
N ARG A 494 2.13 -18.06 -6.88
CA ARG A 494 2.72 -19.31 -7.34
C ARG A 494 4.01 -19.62 -6.56
N ARG A 495 4.86 -18.62 -6.33
CA ARG A 495 6.11 -18.77 -5.56
C ARG A 495 5.91 -18.88 -4.03
N PHE A 496 4.90 -18.22 -3.48
CA PHE A 496 4.60 -18.20 -2.04
C PHE A 496 3.98 -19.53 -1.57
N LEU A 497 3.16 -20.16 -2.42
CA LEU A 497 2.56 -21.46 -2.12
C LEU A 497 3.52 -22.64 -2.38
N ASP A 498 4.50 -22.45 -3.29
CA ASP A 498 5.59 -23.42 -3.52
C ASP A 498 6.67 -23.41 -2.41
N ALA A 499 6.73 -22.37 -1.58
CA ALA A 499 7.83 -22.14 -0.63
C ALA A 499 7.54 -22.48 0.84
N GLY A 500 6.30 -22.82 1.21
CA GLY A 500 5.89 -22.83 2.61
C GLY A 500 5.93 -21.41 3.23
N PRO A 501 5.19 -21.15 4.31
CA PRO A 501 5.20 -19.81 4.89
C PRO A 501 6.52 -19.62 5.68
N HIS A 502 7.08 -18.39 5.67
CA HIS A 502 8.37 -18.09 6.30
C HIS A 502 8.36 -16.73 7.00
N LYS A 503 8.55 -16.80 8.34
CA LYS A 503 9.13 -15.91 9.36
C LYS A 503 9.53 -14.45 9.02
N GLU A 504 9.02 -13.52 9.84
CA GLU A 504 9.78 -12.36 10.35
C GLU A 504 9.67 -12.30 11.90
N GLY A 505 10.83 -12.16 12.55
CA GLY A 505 11.02 -12.43 13.97
C GLY A 505 10.56 -11.33 14.95
N LEU A 506 10.02 -11.78 16.08
CA LEU A 506 9.86 -10.97 17.29
C LEU A 506 11.02 -11.29 18.24
N HIS A 507 11.92 -10.32 18.40
CA HIS A 507 12.87 -10.30 19.52
C HIS A 507 12.12 -9.97 20.81
N GLU A 508 12.21 -10.88 21.78
CA GLU A 508 11.80 -10.68 23.16
C GLU A 508 12.57 -9.51 23.80
N ALA A 509 11.84 -8.51 24.28
CA ALA A 509 12.36 -7.53 25.22
C ALA A 509 11.89 -7.89 26.62
N GLU A 510 12.72 -8.65 27.33
CA GLU A 510 12.74 -8.65 28.78
C GLU A 510 12.93 -7.21 29.28
N ARG A 511 12.07 -6.73 30.19
CA ARG A 511 12.47 -5.68 31.12
C ARG A 511 11.73 -5.80 32.45
N ASP A 512 12.53 -6.25 33.40
CA ASP A 512 12.66 -5.87 34.79
C ASP A 512 11.46 -5.34 35.59
N LYS A 513 11.26 -6.09 36.67
CA LYS A 513 10.54 -5.75 37.89
C LYS A 513 11.19 -4.56 38.58
N GLN A 514 10.39 -3.56 38.97
CA GLN A 514 10.65 -2.83 40.21
C GLN A 514 9.36 -2.48 40.95
N SER A 515 9.13 -3.28 41.99
CA SER A 515 8.47 -3.00 43.27
C SER A 515 8.00 -1.55 43.53
N ARG A 516 6.73 -1.41 43.90
CA ARG A 516 6.33 -0.63 45.10
C ARG A 516 5.15 -1.29 45.80
N SER A 517 5.46 -1.90 46.95
CA SER A 517 4.52 -2.41 47.96
C SER A 517 3.71 -1.28 48.62
N ARG A 518 2.43 -1.56 48.91
CA ARG A 518 1.73 -1.09 50.11
C ARG A 518 0.81 -2.21 50.63
N ASP A 519 1.06 -2.63 51.87
CA ASP A 519 0.34 -3.61 52.70
C ASP A 519 -1.14 -3.20 52.95
N ILE A 520 -2.13 -4.03 53.31
CA ILE A 520 -2.42 -4.88 54.52
C ILE A 520 -3.84 -5.54 54.27
N PRO A 521 -4.44 -6.56 54.98
CA PRO A 521 -4.01 -7.68 55.86
C PRO A 521 -4.51 -9.10 55.40
N PRO A 522 -4.14 -10.21 56.10
CA PRO A 522 -4.39 -11.58 55.64
C PRO A 522 -5.76 -12.15 56.03
N ALA A 523 -6.38 -12.91 55.12
CA ALA A 523 -7.57 -13.70 55.39
C ALA A 523 -7.25 -15.21 55.42
N LYS A 524 -7.66 -15.84 56.53
CA LYS A 524 -7.67 -17.27 56.90
C LYS A 524 -7.51 -18.27 55.74
N ALA A 525 -6.48 -19.11 55.84
CA ALA A 525 -6.26 -20.26 54.96
C ALA A 525 -7.36 -21.33 55.15
N SER A 526 -8.37 -21.30 54.28
CA SER A 526 -9.21 -22.46 53.97
C SER A 526 -8.37 -23.49 53.22
N LYS A 527 -8.29 -24.74 53.70
CA LYS A 527 -7.68 -25.85 52.96
C LYS A 527 -8.55 -26.14 51.74
N THR A 528 -8.25 -25.50 50.61
CA THR A 528 -8.86 -25.81 49.31
C THR A 528 -8.48 -27.23 48.90
N CYS A 529 -9.47 -28.11 48.70
CA CYS A 529 -9.32 -29.40 48.02
C CYS A 529 -10.11 -29.39 46.69
N GLY A 530 -9.68 -30.19 45.73
CA GLY A 530 -10.33 -30.36 44.43
C GLY A 530 -10.19 -31.79 43.91
N LYS A 531 -10.85 -32.12 42.80
CA LYS A 531 -10.76 -33.46 42.19
C LYS A 531 -9.52 -33.56 41.32
N CYS A 532 -8.79 -34.66 41.43
CA CYS A 532 -7.63 -34.96 40.59
C CYS A 532 -8.03 -34.92 39.11
N ASN A 533 -7.29 -34.19 38.28
CA ASN A 533 -7.64 -34.01 36.87
C ASN A 533 -7.48 -35.28 36.02
N ASN A 534 -6.79 -36.29 36.54
CA ASN A 534 -6.54 -37.56 35.85
C ASN A 534 -7.45 -38.70 36.35
N CYS A 535 -7.50 -38.96 37.67
CA CYS A 535 -8.29 -40.07 38.24
C CYS A 535 -9.53 -39.63 39.04
N HIS A 536 -9.81 -38.32 39.08
CA HIS A 536 -10.97 -37.70 39.74
C HIS A 536 -11.10 -37.88 41.27
N ARG A 537 -10.10 -38.48 41.94
CA ARG A 537 -10.04 -38.56 43.41
C ARG A 537 -9.82 -37.20 44.05
N GLU A 538 -10.45 -36.94 45.18
CA GLU A 538 -10.22 -35.71 45.94
C GLU A 538 -8.77 -35.58 46.41
N THR A 539 -8.22 -34.40 46.25
CA THR A 539 -6.84 -34.09 46.62
C THR A 539 -6.68 -32.62 46.97
N SER A 540 -5.79 -32.35 47.91
CA SER A 540 -5.30 -31.00 48.24
C SER A 540 -4.01 -30.66 47.49
N ARG A 541 -3.42 -31.63 46.78
CA ARG A 541 -2.18 -31.46 46.04
C ARG A 541 -2.48 -30.85 44.68
N LYS A 542 -1.87 -29.70 44.42
CA LYS A 542 -1.88 -29.04 43.11
C LYS A 542 -0.65 -29.45 42.31
N CYS A 543 -0.70 -29.25 40.99
CA CYS A 543 0.44 -29.44 40.10
C CYS A 543 1.67 -28.73 40.67
N ARG A 544 2.78 -29.46 40.77
CA ARG A 544 4.02 -28.99 41.36
C ARG A 544 4.67 -27.88 40.55
N LYS A 545 4.39 -27.81 39.24
CA LYS A 545 4.95 -26.82 38.32
C LYS A 545 4.09 -25.55 38.26
N CYS A 546 2.82 -25.66 37.84
CA CYS A 546 1.97 -24.47 37.61
C CYS A 546 1.10 -24.06 38.81
N GLY A 547 0.88 -24.95 39.78
CA GLY A 547 0.02 -24.68 40.93
C GLY A 547 -1.47 -24.46 40.61
N ARG A 548 -1.92 -24.74 39.37
CA ARG A 548 -3.30 -24.47 38.91
C ARG A 548 -4.24 -25.66 39.05
N LEU A 549 -3.88 -26.82 38.51
CA LEU A 549 -4.74 -28.03 38.51
C LEU A 549 -4.43 -28.97 39.68
N TRP A 550 -5.39 -29.85 40.02
CA TRP A 550 -5.32 -30.77 41.16
C TRP A 550 -4.83 -32.16 40.73
N PHE A 551 -3.88 -32.75 41.46
CA PHE A 551 -3.33 -34.09 41.18
C PHE A 551 -3.06 -34.89 42.45
N CYS A 552 -3.64 -36.09 42.57
CA CYS A 552 -3.51 -36.88 43.79
C CYS A 552 -2.12 -37.51 44.00
N SER A 553 -1.28 -37.57 42.96
CA SER A 553 0.08 -38.10 43.00
C SER A 553 0.93 -37.54 41.86
N GLU A 554 2.26 -37.61 41.98
CA GLU A 554 3.19 -37.28 40.88
C GLU A 554 2.90 -38.13 39.65
N LYS A 555 2.60 -39.41 39.84
CA LYS A 555 2.16 -40.30 38.75
C LYS A 555 0.91 -39.79 38.02
N CYS A 556 -0.13 -39.35 38.75
CA CYS A 556 -1.33 -38.82 38.09
C CYS A 556 -1.11 -37.47 37.40
N GLU A 557 -0.12 -36.71 37.86
CA GLU A 557 0.33 -35.46 37.23
C GLU A 557 1.15 -35.73 35.96
N ASP A 558 2.02 -36.74 35.98
CA ASP A 558 2.84 -37.17 34.84
C ASP A 558 2.03 -37.91 33.77
N ASP A 559 1.04 -38.71 34.17
CA ASP A 559 0.14 -39.46 33.28
C ASP A 559 -1.02 -38.60 32.72
N ASN A 560 -1.07 -37.30 33.03
CA ASN A 560 -2.15 -36.41 32.58
C ASN A 560 -1.89 -35.92 31.15
N ASN A 561 -2.55 -36.56 30.19
CA ASN A 561 -2.48 -36.24 28.76
C ASN A 561 -3.40 -35.07 28.33
N ASN A 562 -3.84 -34.20 29.24
CA ASN A 562 -4.67 -33.05 28.85
C ASN A 562 -3.78 -31.95 28.22
N PRO A 563 -4.01 -31.58 26.93
CA PRO A 563 -3.20 -30.58 26.23
C PRO A 563 -3.32 -29.17 26.83
N ASP A 564 -4.49 -28.76 27.33
CA ASP A 564 -4.65 -27.46 28.00
C ASP A 564 -3.77 -27.35 29.25
N HIS A 565 -3.66 -28.44 30.02
CA HIS A 565 -2.73 -28.47 31.14
C HIS A 565 -1.28 -28.39 30.65
N LEU A 566 -0.89 -29.12 29.59
CA LEU A 566 0.46 -29.11 29.04
C LEU A 566 0.89 -27.68 28.65
N PHE A 567 0.02 -26.96 27.94
CA PHE A 567 0.27 -25.58 27.48
C PHE A 567 0.28 -24.58 28.65
N MET A 568 -0.58 -24.76 29.65
CA MET A 568 -0.63 -23.89 30.84
C MET A 568 0.48 -24.19 31.88
N CYS A 569 1.13 -25.35 31.78
CA CYS A 569 2.07 -25.88 32.76
C CYS A 569 3.55 -25.80 32.32
N ALA A 570 3.84 -25.14 31.20
CA ALA A 570 5.14 -25.04 30.54
C ALA A 570 6.27 -24.30 31.33
N ILE A 571 6.29 -24.37 32.66
CA ILE A 571 7.34 -23.81 33.55
C ILE A 571 8.53 -24.79 33.66
N GLY A 572 8.95 -25.46 32.57
CA GLY A 572 10.09 -26.39 32.68
C GLY A 572 10.55 -27.13 31.43
N ARG A 573 9.82 -27.05 30.32
CA ARG A 573 10.36 -27.35 28.99
C ARG A 573 9.66 -26.45 27.95
N PRO A 574 10.36 -25.94 26.94
CA PRO A 574 9.72 -25.31 25.79
C PRO A 574 8.75 -26.30 25.13
N LEU A 575 7.58 -25.83 24.70
CA LEU A 575 6.67 -26.59 23.85
C LEU A 575 7.34 -26.85 22.51
N ASP A 576 7.16 -28.04 21.95
CA ASP A 576 7.73 -28.45 20.66
C ASP A 576 6.64 -28.77 19.63
N THR A 577 7.03 -28.95 18.38
CA THR A 577 6.11 -29.19 17.25
C THR A 577 5.21 -30.42 17.46
N ALA A 578 5.69 -31.47 18.14
CA ALA A 578 4.86 -32.63 18.44
C ALA A 578 3.78 -32.32 19.50
N ASP A 579 4.05 -31.40 20.42
CA ASP A 579 3.05 -30.92 21.40
C ASP A 579 1.93 -30.12 20.72
N TYR A 580 2.27 -29.28 19.73
CA TYR A 580 1.30 -28.56 18.90
C TYR A 580 0.47 -29.49 18.02
N LEU A 581 1.09 -30.49 17.38
CA LEU A 581 0.36 -31.52 16.62
C LEU A 581 -0.59 -32.33 17.51
N TYR A 582 -0.16 -32.67 18.73
CA TYR A 582 -0.99 -33.40 19.69
C TYR A 582 -2.26 -32.62 20.05
N ARG A 583 -2.13 -31.31 20.28
CA ARG A 583 -3.28 -30.44 20.53
C ARG A 583 -4.21 -30.36 19.30
N ALA A 584 -3.66 -30.16 18.11
CA ALA A 584 -4.43 -30.13 16.87
C ALA A 584 -5.22 -31.44 16.65
N CYS A 585 -4.60 -32.59 16.91
CA CYS A 585 -5.28 -33.90 16.86
C CYS A 585 -6.39 -34.03 17.90
N TRP A 586 -6.18 -33.49 19.11
CA TRP A 586 -7.17 -33.51 20.18
C TRP A 586 -8.40 -32.65 19.84
N ASP A 587 -8.14 -31.45 19.31
CA ASP A 587 -9.17 -30.50 18.90
C ASP A 587 -9.83 -30.88 17.55
N ASN A 588 -9.23 -31.84 16.84
CA ASN A 588 -9.60 -32.27 15.48
C ASN A 588 -9.63 -31.08 14.50
N GLU A 589 -8.62 -30.23 14.63
CA GLU A 589 -8.38 -29.03 13.81
C GLU A 589 -6.97 -29.11 13.19
N PHE A 590 -6.70 -28.33 12.15
CA PHE A 590 -5.37 -28.28 11.56
C PHE A 590 -4.38 -27.57 12.50
N PRO A 591 -3.11 -28.00 12.55
CA PRO A 591 -2.08 -27.27 13.29
C PRO A 591 -1.96 -25.83 12.78
N GLU A 592 -2.02 -24.84 13.68
CA GLU A 592 -1.75 -23.44 13.36
C GLU A 592 -0.25 -23.12 13.28
N ASP A 593 0.58 -23.95 13.92
CA ASP A 593 2.03 -23.77 14.00
C ASP A 593 2.73 -24.27 12.72
N GLU A 594 3.50 -23.38 12.10
CA GLU A 594 4.17 -23.60 10.80
C GLU A 594 5.26 -24.67 10.87
N GLU A 595 6.08 -24.66 11.92
CA GLU A 595 7.13 -25.65 12.14
C GLU A 595 6.52 -27.06 12.32
N THR A 596 5.34 -27.13 12.95
CA THR A 596 4.54 -28.35 13.08
C THR A 596 4.00 -28.85 11.74
N LEU A 597 3.57 -27.95 10.85
CA LEU A 597 3.10 -28.33 9.52
C LEU A 597 4.24 -28.93 8.67
N GLU A 598 5.44 -28.38 8.78
CA GLU A 598 6.63 -28.87 8.09
C GLU A 598 7.14 -30.20 8.66
N ASP A 599 7.37 -30.25 9.98
CA ASP A 599 7.95 -31.40 10.69
C ASP A 599 7.15 -32.69 10.51
N PHE A 600 5.84 -32.55 10.32
CA PHE A 600 4.91 -33.67 10.17
C PHE A 600 4.31 -33.78 8.76
N GLY A 601 4.90 -33.09 7.78
CA GLY A 601 4.64 -33.30 6.36
C GLY A 601 3.29 -32.77 5.86
N PHE A 602 2.58 -31.94 6.63
CA PHE A 602 1.35 -31.26 6.18
C PHE A 602 1.65 -30.26 5.05
N SER A 603 2.78 -29.56 5.11
CA SER A 603 3.23 -28.60 4.09
C SER A 603 3.45 -29.25 2.71
N ASN A 604 3.68 -30.57 2.67
CA ASN A 604 3.83 -31.32 1.42
C ASN A 604 2.50 -31.58 0.70
N PHE A 605 1.37 -31.39 1.38
CA PHE A 605 0.03 -31.61 0.82
C PHE A 605 -0.68 -30.28 0.57
N PRO A 606 -0.80 -29.84 -0.70
CA PRO A 606 -1.43 -28.57 -1.04
C PRO A 606 -2.97 -28.60 -0.97
N SER A 607 -3.58 -29.74 -0.67
CA SER A 607 -5.03 -29.94 -0.61
C SER A 607 -5.49 -30.14 0.85
N ALA A 608 -6.49 -29.37 1.28
CA ALA A 608 -7.09 -29.50 2.61
C ALA A 608 -7.68 -30.90 2.83
N TYR A 609 -8.14 -31.57 1.77
CA TYR A 609 -8.64 -32.94 1.85
C TYR A 609 -7.54 -33.93 2.19
N ASP A 610 -6.34 -33.72 1.66
CA ASP A 610 -5.20 -34.58 1.90
C ASP A 610 -4.55 -34.28 3.25
N GLN A 611 -4.46 -33.00 3.63
CA GLN A 611 -4.11 -32.59 4.99
C GLN A 611 -5.08 -33.18 6.04
N SER A 612 -6.39 -33.22 5.74
CA SER A 612 -7.39 -33.83 6.63
C SER A 612 -7.19 -35.34 6.81
N LYS A 613 -6.85 -36.06 5.73
CA LYS A 613 -6.50 -37.48 5.82
C LYS A 613 -5.21 -37.71 6.62
N LEU A 614 -4.23 -36.81 6.48
CA LEU A 614 -3.00 -36.85 7.26
C LEU A 614 -3.25 -36.56 8.75
N LEU A 615 -4.10 -35.58 9.08
CA LEU A 615 -4.56 -35.33 10.44
C LEU A 615 -5.26 -36.58 11.02
N GLY A 616 -6.14 -37.21 10.23
CA GLY A 616 -6.79 -38.47 10.61
C GLY A 616 -5.80 -39.60 10.89
N LEU A 617 -4.70 -39.67 10.14
CA LEU A 617 -3.61 -40.63 10.39
C LEU A 617 -2.92 -40.37 11.75
N TYR A 618 -2.64 -39.10 12.08
CA TYR A 618 -2.02 -38.70 13.34
C TYR A 618 -2.96 -38.84 14.55
N ILE A 619 -4.25 -38.55 14.39
CA ILE A 619 -5.30 -38.84 15.39
C ILE A 619 -5.30 -40.34 15.71
N GLY A 620 -5.23 -41.19 14.68
CA GLY A 620 -5.09 -42.65 14.84
C GLY A 620 -3.87 -43.03 15.69
N LEU A 621 -2.71 -42.43 15.43
CA LEU A 621 -1.46 -42.73 16.17
C LEU A 621 -1.49 -42.23 17.62
N LEU A 622 -1.82 -40.95 17.81
CA LEU A 622 -1.69 -40.26 19.09
C LEU A 622 -2.83 -40.59 20.05
N LEU A 623 -4.08 -40.64 19.56
CA LEU A 623 -5.26 -40.80 20.42
C LEU A 623 -5.73 -42.26 20.52
N HIS A 624 -5.60 -43.05 19.44
CA HIS A 624 -6.09 -44.43 19.43
C HIS A 624 -4.99 -45.47 19.71
N MET A 625 -3.81 -45.34 19.10
CA MET A 625 -2.68 -46.25 19.31
C MET A 625 -1.80 -45.84 20.51
N LYS A 626 -2.10 -44.69 21.13
CA LYS A 626 -1.43 -44.16 22.32
C LYS A 626 0.08 -43.98 22.15
N VAL A 627 0.53 -43.66 20.94
CA VAL A 627 1.89 -43.16 20.72
C VAL A 627 2.00 -41.83 21.44
N SER A 628 2.97 -41.67 22.32
CA SER A 628 3.15 -40.38 23.00
C SER A 628 3.70 -39.33 22.05
N HIS A 629 3.32 -38.07 22.23
CA HIS A 629 3.87 -36.95 21.45
C HIS A 629 5.41 -36.85 21.60
N ARG A 630 5.99 -37.34 22.72
CA ARG A 630 7.45 -37.46 22.91
C ARG A 630 8.08 -38.52 22.00
N GLU A 631 7.43 -39.67 21.82
CA GLU A 631 7.89 -40.69 20.88
C GLU A 631 7.78 -40.18 19.44
N LEU A 632 6.69 -39.46 19.14
CA LEU A 632 6.50 -38.85 17.82
C LEU A 632 7.60 -37.82 17.50
N ARG A 633 7.95 -36.96 18.46
CA ARG A 633 9.10 -36.05 18.36
C ARG A 633 10.40 -36.80 18.08
N ARG A 634 10.68 -37.88 18.81
CA ARG A 634 11.89 -38.68 18.59
C ARG A 634 11.93 -39.25 17.17
N TRP A 635 10.80 -39.76 16.67
CA TRP A 635 10.73 -40.30 15.31
C TRP A 635 10.99 -39.25 14.24
N GLN A 636 10.52 -38.02 14.44
CA GLN A 636 10.80 -36.90 13.57
C GLN A 636 12.29 -36.54 13.61
N GLN A 637 12.89 -36.40 14.80
CA GLN A 637 14.30 -36.02 14.97
C GLN A 637 15.30 -37.05 14.42
N GLU A 638 14.94 -38.33 14.48
CA GLU A 638 15.76 -39.44 13.97
C GLU A 638 15.53 -39.70 12.47
N GLY A 639 14.58 -39.00 11.82
CA GLY A 639 14.19 -39.27 10.44
C GLY A 639 13.51 -40.63 10.25
N THR A 640 13.00 -41.25 11.32
CA THR A 640 12.40 -42.59 11.33
C THR A 640 10.86 -42.58 11.28
N LEU A 641 10.26 -41.38 11.14
CA LEU A 641 8.81 -41.14 11.16
C LEU A 641 8.02 -42.11 10.26
N THR A 642 8.37 -42.19 8.98
CA THR A 642 7.67 -43.06 8.02
C THR A 642 7.74 -44.54 8.39
N ALA A 643 8.91 -45.02 8.82
CA ALA A 643 9.11 -46.43 9.18
C ALA A 643 8.31 -46.80 10.44
N ASN A 644 8.30 -45.92 11.44
CA ASN A 644 7.59 -46.15 12.69
C ASN A 644 6.07 -46.05 12.54
N ILE A 645 5.57 -45.12 11.71
CA ILE A 645 4.14 -45.05 11.35
C ILE A 645 3.70 -46.36 10.69
N LYS A 646 4.46 -46.87 9.72
CA LYS A 646 4.15 -48.16 9.07
C LYS A 646 4.13 -49.30 10.07
N SER A 647 5.17 -49.41 10.90
CA SER A 647 5.26 -50.45 11.93
C SER A 647 4.02 -50.45 12.82
N LYS A 648 3.55 -49.28 13.28
CA LYS A 648 2.38 -49.19 14.17
C LYS A 648 1.07 -49.56 13.51
N TYR A 649 0.83 -49.11 12.28
CA TYR A 649 -0.39 -49.47 11.57
C TYR A 649 -0.39 -50.94 11.08
N GLU A 650 0.79 -51.53 10.84
CA GLU A 650 0.90 -52.92 10.42
C GLU A 650 0.62 -53.93 11.55
N GLU A 651 0.79 -53.52 12.82
CA GLU A 651 0.37 -54.29 14.01
C GLU A 651 -1.16 -54.52 14.05
N ILE A 652 -1.95 -53.66 13.38
CA ILE A 652 -3.41 -53.77 13.31
C ILE A 652 -3.78 -54.72 12.15
N PRO A 653 -4.79 -55.62 12.30
CA PRO A 653 -5.22 -56.47 11.19
C PRO A 653 -5.74 -55.64 10.01
N ALA A 654 -5.46 -56.06 8.78
CA ALA A 654 -5.67 -55.27 7.55
C ALA A 654 -7.07 -54.63 7.42
N GLY A 655 -8.14 -55.34 7.81
CA GLY A 655 -9.52 -54.83 7.76
C GLY A 655 -9.86 -53.72 8.75
N TYR A 656 -8.99 -53.45 9.73
CA TYR A 656 -9.22 -52.47 10.81
C TYR A 656 -8.24 -51.29 10.79
N ARG A 657 -7.37 -51.19 9.76
CA ARG A 657 -6.37 -50.12 9.66
C ARG A 657 -6.95 -48.74 9.28
N GLY A 658 -8.25 -48.68 8.96
CA GLY A 658 -8.91 -47.47 8.48
C GLY A 658 -8.51 -47.08 7.05
N GLY A 659 -9.14 -46.04 6.50
CA GLY A 659 -8.88 -45.56 5.14
C GLY A 659 -7.66 -44.63 5.01
N TYR A 660 -7.23 -44.02 6.12
CA TYR A 660 -6.12 -43.05 6.10
C TYR A 660 -4.75 -43.70 5.92
N TYR A 661 -4.56 -44.91 6.45
CA TYR A 661 -3.28 -45.62 6.32
C TYR A 661 -3.00 -46.14 4.89
N PRO A 662 -3.95 -46.78 4.19
CA PRO A 662 -3.80 -47.07 2.77
C PRO A 662 -3.53 -45.82 1.92
N TRP A 663 -4.25 -44.73 2.17
CA TRP A 663 -4.00 -43.44 1.50
C TRP A 663 -2.59 -42.91 1.78
N PHE A 664 -2.11 -43.00 3.02
CA PHE A 664 -0.75 -42.61 3.38
C PHE A 664 0.30 -43.42 2.61
N LEU A 665 0.10 -44.73 2.45
CA LEU A 665 0.99 -45.59 1.66
C LEU A 665 1.04 -45.19 0.18
N GLU A 666 -0.11 -44.83 -0.40
CA GLU A 666 -0.21 -44.35 -1.79
C GLU A 666 0.47 -42.98 -1.99
N ASN A 667 0.58 -42.18 -0.94
CA ASN A 667 1.11 -40.81 -0.99
C ASN A 667 2.47 -40.65 -0.27
N LEU A 668 3.19 -41.74 -0.04
CA LEU A 668 4.48 -41.74 0.67
C LEU A 668 5.50 -40.78 0.04
N GLN A 669 5.62 -40.77 -1.29
CA GLN A 669 6.58 -39.91 -1.99
C GLN A 669 6.26 -38.43 -1.79
N VAL A 670 4.98 -38.07 -1.70
CA VAL A 670 4.55 -36.70 -1.42
C VAL A 670 4.84 -36.37 0.05
N PHE A 671 4.48 -37.26 0.98
CA PHE A 671 4.78 -37.09 2.40
C PHE A 671 6.29 -36.94 2.68
N GLN A 672 7.16 -37.61 1.91
CA GLN A 672 8.61 -37.53 2.02
C GLN A 672 9.25 -36.33 1.28
N GLY A 673 8.45 -35.52 0.59
CA GLY A 673 8.92 -34.33 -0.14
C GLY A 673 9.63 -34.62 -1.46
N GLU A 674 9.54 -35.85 -2.00
CA GLU A 674 10.31 -36.29 -3.19
C GLU A 674 9.73 -35.80 -4.53
N ASN A 675 8.47 -35.34 -4.57
CA ASN A 675 7.78 -34.91 -5.80
C ASN A 675 7.63 -33.39 -5.97
N GLY A 676 8.18 -32.57 -5.05
CA GLY A 676 7.91 -31.13 -4.99
C GLY A 676 6.46 -30.82 -4.60
N ALA A 677 6.20 -29.60 -4.13
CA ALA A 677 4.83 -29.15 -3.87
C ALA A 677 4.04 -29.14 -5.20
N ARG A 678 2.85 -29.77 -5.24
CA ARG A 678 1.97 -29.67 -6.42
C ARG A 678 1.30 -28.29 -6.42
N ASP A 679 1.23 -27.65 -7.59
CA ASP A 679 0.58 -26.34 -7.74
C ASP A 679 -0.92 -26.47 -7.44
N ILE A 680 -1.44 -25.73 -6.44
CA ILE A 680 -2.87 -25.77 -6.04
C ILE A 680 -3.81 -25.47 -7.22
N PHE A 681 -3.33 -24.78 -8.25
CA PHE A 681 -4.13 -24.44 -9.41
C PHE A 681 -4.15 -25.55 -10.47
N GLU A 682 -3.35 -26.62 -10.32
CA GLU A 682 -3.44 -27.82 -11.18
C GLU A 682 -4.85 -28.39 -11.21
N ALA A 683 -5.54 -28.40 -10.07
CA ALA A 683 -6.91 -28.89 -9.98
C ALA A 683 -7.89 -28.07 -10.85
N ALA A 684 -7.59 -26.80 -11.09
CA ALA A 684 -8.42 -25.89 -11.88
C ALA A 684 -8.03 -25.84 -13.38
N LEU A 685 -6.82 -26.28 -13.75
CA LEU A 685 -6.36 -26.27 -15.15
C LEU A 685 -7.31 -26.99 -16.14
N PRO A 686 -7.92 -28.16 -15.80
CA PRO A 686 -8.83 -28.85 -16.72
C PRO A 686 -10.11 -28.06 -17.05
N TYR A 687 -10.40 -26.99 -16.32
CA TYR A 687 -11.59 -26.15 -16.51
C TYR A 687 -11.35 -24.98 -17.46
N LEU A 688 -10.10 -24.71 -17.84
CA LEU A 688 -9.76 -23.66 -18.80
C LEU A 688 -10.02 -24.11 -20.24
N ASP A 689 -10.35 -23.15 -21.11
CA ASP A 689 -10.44 -23.43 -22.54
C ASP A 689 -9.03 -23.70 -23.09
N PRO A 690 -8.85 -24.53 -24.14
CA PRO A 690 -7.52 -24.84 -24.68
C PRO A 690 -6.71 -23.63 -25.17
N GLU A 691 -7.39 -22.51 -25.46
CA GLU A 691 -6.79 -21.25 -25.91
C GLU A 691 -6.32 -20.36 -24.74
N ASP A 692 -6.69 -20.69 -23.51
CA ASP A 692 -6.34 -19.92 -22.32
C ASP A 692 -4.92 -20.21 -21.86
N ASP A 693 -4.15 -19.13 -21.64
CA ASP A 693 -2.90 -19.23 -20.89
C ASP A 693 -3.22 -19.07 -19.39
N PRO A 694 -3.01 -20.10 -18.55
CA PRO A 694 -3.25 -20.02 -17.10
C PRO A 694 -2.47 -18.88 -16.45
N ARG A 695 -1.36 -18.42 -17.06
CA ARG A 695 -0.54 -17.30 -16.57
C ARG A 695 -1.08 -15.93 -16.94
N ASN A 696 -1.96 -15.82 -17.94
CA ASN A 696 -2.43 -14.56 -18.50
C ASN A 696 -3.92 -14.61 -18.80
N LEU A 697 -4.73 -14.92 -17.78
CA LEU A 697 -6.19 -14.96 -17.89
C LEU A 697 -6.77 -13.54 -17.89
N GLU A 698 -7.43 -13.18 -18.99
CA GLU A 698 -8.22 -11.96 -19.16
C GLU A 698 -9.64 -12.34 -19.62
N PRO A 699 -10.70 -11.63 -19.19
CA PRO A 699 -10.71 -10.46 -18.31
C PRO A 699 -10.50 -10.80 -16.81
N GLN A 700 -10.35 -9.77 -15.95
CA GLN A 700 -10.15 -9.95 -14.49
C GLN A 700 -11.18 -10.90 -13.84
N ALA A 701 -12.43 -10.89 -14.31
CA ALA A 701 -13.47 -11.80 -13.85
C ALA A 701 -13.14 -13.28 -14.05
N LYS A 702 -12.59 -13.64 -15.22
CA LYS A 702 -12.10 -14.98 -15.55
C LYS A 702 -11.00 -15.41 -14.61
N ARG A 703 -10.07 -14.49 -14.33
CA ARG A 703 -8.94 -14.75 -13.45
C ARG A 703 -9.33 -14.94 -11.99
N LEU A 704 -10.16 -14.06 -11.43
CA LEU A 704 -10.65 -14.21 -10.05
C LEU A 704 -11.47 -15.49 -9.88
N SER A 705 -12.26 -15.85 -10.89
CA SER A 705 -13.00 -17.11 -10.92
C SER A 705 -12.06 -18.32 -10.94
N PHE A 706 -10.99 -18.29 -11.73
CA PHE A 706 -9.99 -19.37 -11.77
C PHE A 706 -9.31 -19.58 -10.41
N LEU A 707 -8.94 -18.48 -9.73
CA LEU A 707 -8.35 -18.54 -8.39
C LEU A 707 -9.32 -19.14 -7.37
N LEU A 708 -10.59 -18.72 -7.42
CA LEU A 708 -11.62 -19.28 -6.56
C LEU A 708 -11.83 -20.78 -6.83
N TYR A 709 -11.80 -21.23 -8.09
CA TYR A 709 -11.87 -22.65 -8.45
C TYR A 709 -10.71 -23.43 -7.82
N GLY A 710 -9.47 -22.95 -7.98
CA GLY A 710 -8.30 -23.59 -7.38
C GLY A 710 -8.45 -23.77 -5.87
N MET A 711 -8.86 -22.73 -5.14
CA MET A 711 -9.08 -22.82 -3.69
C MET A 711 -10.19 -23.82 -3.35
N LEU A 712 -11.35 -23.71 -4.00
CA LEU A 712 -12.52 -24.52 -3.67
C LEU A 712 -12.32 -26.01 -3.99
N LEU A 713 -11.65 -26.33 -5.10
CA LEU A 713 -11.35 -27.71 -5.52
C LEU A 713 -10.33 -28.38 -4.61
N ASN A 714 -9.44 -27.62 -3.98
CA ASN A 714 -8.51 -28.11 -2.96
C ASN A 714 -9.09 -28.08 -1.54
N GLY A 715 -10.37 -27.76 -1.37
CA GLY A 715 -11.05 -27.78 -0.07
C GLY A 715 -10.90 -26.51 0.76
N TYR A 716 -10.20 -25.50 0.25
CA TYR A 716 -10.09 -24.18 0.87
C TYR A 716 -11.22 -23.24 0.45
N HIS A 717 -11.30 -22.09 1.09
CA HIS A 717 -12.09 -20.94 0.67
C HIS A 717 -11.33 -19.66 1.05
N PRO A 718 -11.67 -18.49 0.47
CA PRO A 718 -11.09 -17.23 0.88
C PRO A 718 -11.30 -16.96 2.37
N ASN A 719 -10.23 -16.58 3.08
CA ASN A 719 -10.24 -16.31 4.53
C ASN A 719 -9.83 -14.85 4.80
N PRO A 720 -10.55 -14.10 5.64
CA PRO A 720 -10.25 -12.70 5.94
C PRO A 720 -9.03 -12.48 6.86
N THR A 721 -8.52 -13.51 7.53
CA THR A 721 -7.28 -13.41 8.34
C THR A 721 -6.02 -13.35 7.49
N GLN A 722 -6.11 -13.80 6.24
CA GLN A 722 -5.02 -13.77 5.28
C GLN A 722 -4.78 -12.31 4.84
N THR A 723 -3.51 -11.90 4.88
CA THR A 723 -3.09 -10.50 4.68
C THR A 723 -3.08 -10.09 3.21
N GLU A 724 -3.19 -11.08 2.33
CA GLU A 724 -2.99 -10.91 0.91
C GLU A 724 -4.23 -10.33 0.22
N GLU A 725 -4.01 -9.26 -0.54
CA GLU A 725 -5.07 -8.44 -1.14
C GLU A 725 -6.01 -9.22 -2.06
N VAL A 726 -5.51 -10.23 -2.80
CA VAL A 726 -6.35 -11.01 -3.71
C VAL A 726 -7.28 -11.96 -2.96
N ILE A 727 -6.86 -12.56 -1.84
CA ILE A 727 -7.73 -13.40 -1.00
C ILE A 727 -8.80 -12.53 -0.34
N GLN A 728 -8.42 -11.35 0.15
CA GLN A 728 -9.40 -10.38 0.66
C GLN A 728 -10.38 -9.93 -0.44
N THR A 729 -9.89 -9.78 -1.67
CA THR A 729 -10.73 -9.48 -2.84
C THR A 729 -11.68 -10.63 -3.16
N LEU A 730 -11.22 -11.89 -3.15
CA LEU A 730 -12.08 -13.06 -3.38
C LEU A 730 -13.12 -13.19 -2.27
N TYR A 731 -12.70 -13.05 -1.01
CA TYR A 731 -13.57 -13.07 0.17
C TYR A 731 -14.69 -12.04 0.06
N PHE A 732 -14.34 -10.80 -0.28
CA PHE A 732 -15.31 -9.72 -0.38
C PHE A 732 -16.19 -9.85 -1.64
N THR A 733 -15.59 -9.98 -2.82
CA THR A 733 -16.33 -9.88 -4.09
C THR A 733 -17.24 -11.07 -4.39
N PHE A 734 -16.92 -12.26 -3.87
CA PHE A 734 -17.80 -13.43 -3.98
C PHE A 734 -18.77 -13.56 -2.80
N GLY A 735 -18.79 -12.60 -1.87
CA GLY A 735 -19.80 -12.50 -0.82
C GLY A 735 -19.57 -13.35 0.43
N PHE A 736 -18.36 -13.87 0.65
CA PHE A 736 -18.04 -14.65 1.86
C PHE A 736 -18.18 -13.84 3.15
N CYS A 737 -18.12 -12.49 3.07
CA CYS A 737 -18.36 -11.59 4.19
C CYS A 737 -19.84 -11.48 4.62
N THR A 738 -20.78 -12.06 3.87
CA THR A 738 -22.23 -11.94 4.13
C THR A 738 -22.73 -12.94 5.18
N GLY A 739 -23.98 -12.78 5.61
CA GLY A 739 -24.58 -13.58 6.67
C GLY A 739 -24.28 -13.08 8.09
N CYS A 740 -24.98 -13.65 9.07
CA CYS A 740 -24.77 -13.38 10.50
C CYS A 740 -23.74 -14.36 11.09
N GLY A 741 -22.84 -13.89 11.96
CA GLY A 741 -21.72 -14.71 12.43
C GLY A 741 -20.94 -15.31 11.25
N SER A 742 -20.43 -16.52 11.39
CA SER A 742 -19.65 -17.24 10.36
C SER A 742 -20.48 -17.86 9.22
N GLN A 743 -21.75 -17.48 9.05
CA GLN A 743 -22.67 -18.14 8.10
C GLN A 743 -22.16 -18.13 6.64
N GLY A 744 -21.69 -16.99 6.14
CA GLY A 744 -21.12 -16.89 4.79
C GLY A 744 -19.90 -17.79 4.61
N GLU A 745 -19.01 -17.83 5.59
CA GLU A 745 -17.79 -18.65 5.58
C GLU A 745 -18.08 -20.16 5.67
N GLN A 746 -19.18 -20.57 6.32
CA GLN A 746 -19.53 -21.98 6.50
C GLN A 746 -20.36 -22.55 5.34
N GLU A 747 -21.34 -21.80 4.84
CA GLU A 747 -22.32 -22.30 3.88
C GLU A 747 -21.93 -21.99 2.42
N LEU A 748 -21.35 -20.83 2.16
CA LEU A 748 -21.04 -20.38 0.81
C LEU A 748 -19.96 -21.22 0.10
N PRO A 749 -18.91 -21.76 0.75
CA PRO A 749 -17.97 -22.67 0.10
C PRO A 749 -18.66 -23.92 -0.44
N ARG A 750 -19.61 -24.50 0.31
CA ARG A 750 -20.37 -25.69 -0.12
C ARG A 750 -21.25 -25.35 -1.31
N LEU A 751 -21.88 -24.18 -1.28
CA LEU A 751 -22.76 -23.70 -2.34
C LEU A 751 -21.97 -23.47 -3.64
N TYR A 752 -20.84 -22.78 -3.59
CA TYR A 752 -19.97 -22.58 -4.75
C TYR A 752 -19.39 -23.90 -5.26
N ARG A 753 -18.93 -24.83 -4.41
CA ARG A 753 -18.46 -26.17 -4.85
C ARG A 753 -19.54 -26.95 -5.59
N THR A 754 -20.78 -26.86 -5.12
CA THR A 754 -21.93 -27.48 -5.79
C THR A 754 -22.24 -26.81 -7.13
N LEU A 755 -22.02 -25.50 -7.22
CA LEU A 755 -22.23 -24.76 -8.47
C LEU A 755 -21.15 -25.08 -9.51
N ILE A 756 -19.86 -24.98 -9.15
CA ILE A 756 -18.74 -25.21 -10.07
C ILE A 756 -18.65 -26.66 -10.57
N SER A 757 -19.27 -27.61 -9.85
CA SER A 757 -19.40 -29.01 -10.31
C SER A 757 -20.56 -29.24 -11.28
N ARG A 758 -21.44 -28.24 -11.47
CA ARG A 758 -22.63 -28.33 -12.32
C ARG A 758 -22.59 -27.40 -13.53
N CYS A 759 -21.96 -26.23 -13.42
CA CYS A 759 -21.80 -25.28 -14.52
C CYS A 759 -20.44 -25.40 -15.18
N SER A 760 -20.32 -24.94 -16.42
CA SER A 760 -19.02 -24.73 -17.06
C SER A 760 -18.29 -23.54 -16.43
N PHE A 761 -16.96 -23.55 -16.53
CA PHE A 761 -16.12 -22.43 -16.08
C PHE A 761 -16.51 -21.12 -16.78
N LYS A 762 -16.82 -21.19 -18.08
CA LYS A 762 -17.25 -20.05 -18.88
C LYS A 762 -18.55 -19.43 -18.39
N GLU A 763 -19.56 -20.24 -18.09
CA GLU A 763 -20.81 -19.77 -17.50
C GLU A 763 -20.56 -19.08 -16.16
N PHE A 764 -19.69 -19.66 -15.32
CA PHE A 764 -19.38 -19.11 -14.01
C PHE A 764 -18.73 -17.73 -14.08
N TRP A 765 -17.62 -17.58 -14.81
CA TRP A 765 -16.90 -16.31 -14.82
C TRP A 765 -17.66 -15.21 -15.57
N THR A 766 -18.43 -15.58 -16.61
CA THR A 766 -19.31 -14.63 -17.32
C THR A 766 -20.45 -14.17 -16.41
N ALA A 767 -21.01 -15.06 -15.58
CA ALA A 767 -22.03 -14.69 -14.61
C ALA A 767 -21.47 -13.76 -13.53
N TYR A 768 -20.24 -13.97 -13.09
CA TYR A 768 -19.54 -13.04 -12.19
C TYR A 768 -19.32 -11.67 -12.85
N GLU A 769 -18.79 -11.63 -14.07
CA GLU A 769 -18.53 -10.38 -14.80
C GLU A 769 -19.80 -9.54 -15.03
N SER A 770 -20.91 -10.20 -15.36
CA SER A 770 -22.20 -9.57 -15.65
C SER A 770 -23.08 -9.34 -14.42
N ASN A 771 -22.55 -9.58 -13.22
CA ASN A 771 -23.29 -9.49 -11.94
C ASN A 771 -24.57 -10.35 -11.90
N SER A 772 -24.54 -11.53 -12.52
CA SER A 772 -25.67 -12.45 -12.69
C SER A 772 -25.48 -13.81 -11.97
N LEU A 773 -24.56 -13.90 -11.00
CA LEU A 773 -24.34 -15.10 -10.18
C LEU A 773 -25.61 -15.62 -9.51
N ILE A 774 -26.53 -14.75 -9.10
CA ILE A 774 -27.83 -15.13 -8.54
C ILE A 774 -28.65 -15.93 -9.55
N SER A 775 -28.75 -15.44 -10.79
CA SER A 775 -29.45 -16.14 -11.86
C SER A 775 -28.80 -17.48 -12.17
N LEU A 776 -27.47 -17.56 -12.07
CA LEU A 776 -26.74 -18.82 -12.25
C LEU A 776 -27.04 -19.83 -11.13
N PHE A 777 -27.05 -19.41 -9.86
CA PHE A 777 -27.46 -20.28 -8.75
C PHE A 777 -28.88 -20.82 -8.93
N ASP A 778 -29.81 -19.95 -9.34
CA ASP A 778 -31.21 -20.31 -9.53
C ASP A 778 -31.38 -21.29 -10.70
N ALA A 779 -30.63 -21.09 -11.81
CA ALA A 779 -30.62 -22.00 -12.95
C ALA A 779 -30.18 -23.43 -12.58
N TYR A 780 -29.25 -23.56 -11.63
CA TYR A 780 -28.74 -24.84 -11.14
C TYR A 780 -29.45 -25.36 -9.87
N ARG A 781 -30.65 -24.83 -9.58
CA ARG A 781 -31.54 -25.22 -8.46
C ARG A 781 -30.91 -25.05 -7.07
N LEU A 782 -30.09 -24.02 -6.89
CA LEU A 782 -29.42 -23.69 -5.62
C LEU A 782 -30.06 -22.47 -4.93
N SER A 783 -31.24 -22.04 -5.38
CA SER A 783 -31.94 -20.86 -4.85
C SER A 783 -32.33 -21.01 -3.39
N ALA A 784 -32.71 -22.21 -2.95
CA ALA A 784 -33.19 -22.47 -1.59
C ALA A 784 -32.05 -22.42 -0.58
N GLU A 785 -30.89 -22.99 -0.91
CA GLU A 785 -29.66 -22.93 -0.12
C GLU A 785 -29.09 -21.51 -0.08
N ARG A 786 -29.01 -20.84 -1.23
CA ARG A 786 -28.53 -19.44 -1.34
C ARG A 786 -29.30 -18.49 -0.42
N LYS A 787 -30.63 -18.57 -0.44
CA LYS A 787 -31.52 -17.72 0.36
C LYS A 787 -31.42 -17.94 1.87
N ARG A 788 -30.74 -19.01 2.35
CA ARG A 788 -30.47 -19.18 3.78
C ARG A 788 -29.38 -18.23 4.27
N ILE A 789 -28.50 -17.76 3.38
CA ILE A 789 -27.40 -16.86 3.73
C ILE A 789 -27.94 -15.43 3.74
N ASN A 790 -28.00 -14.82 4.92
CA ASN A 790 -28.59 -13.49 5.06
C ASN A 790 -27.80 -12.44 4.25
N HIS A 791 -28.55 -11.55 3.59
CA HIS A 791 -28.03 -10.41 2.80
C HIS A 791 -27.18 -10.76 1.57
N LEU A 792 -26.93 -12.03 1.27
CA LEU A 792 -26.15 -12.46 0.11
C LEU A 792 -26.74 -11.94 -1.22
N ASP A 793 -28.07 -12.05 -1.39
CA ASP A 793 -28.78 -11.58 -2.57
C ASP A 793 -28.62 -10.08 -2.79
N THR A 794 -28.81 -9.31 -1.73
CA THR A 794 -28.69 -7.85 -1.75
C THR A 794 -27.25 -7.44 -2.04
N PHE A 795 -26.28 -8.20 -1.52
CA PHE A 795 -24.86 -7.96 -1.74
C PHE A 795 -24.45 -8.26 -3.19
N LEU A 796 -24.79 -9.44 -3.71
CA LEU A 796 -24.44 -9.86 -5.07
C LEU A 796 -25.21 -9.08 -6.16
N ASN A 797 -26.39 -8.52 -5.87
CA ASN A 797 -27.11 -7.67 -6.85
C ASN A 797 -26.52 -6.26 -6.99
N ARG A 798 -25.62 -5.83 -6.09
CA ARG A 798 -25.01 -4.50 -6.12
C ARG A 798 -23.56 -4.59 -6.59
N ASN A 799 -23.07 -3.50 -7.18
CA ASN A 799 -21.64 -3.40 -7.44
C ASN A 799 -20.87 -3.35 -6.11
N SER A 800 -19.75 -4.07 -6.03
CA SER A 800 -18.90 -4.16 -4.81
C SER A 800 -18.40 -2.81 -4.28
N CYS A 801 -18.40 -1.75 -5.10
CA CYS A 801 -18.09 -0.38 -4.67
C CYS A 801 -19.21 0.26 -3.82
N GLU A 802 -20.47 -0.09 -4.06
CA GLU A 802 -21.67 0.46 -3.40
C GLU A 802 -22.11 -0.36 -2.17
N ALA A 803 -21.34 -1.39 -1.80
CA ALA A 803 -21.64 -2.21 -0.65
C ALA A 803 -21.59 -1.39 0.67
N PRO A 804 -22.58 -1.57 1.57
CA PRO A 804 -22.58 -0.98 2.91
C PRO A 804 -21.24 -1.17 3.64
N THR A 805 -20.81 -0.13 4.36
CA THR A 805 -19.48 -0.09 5.00
C THR A 805 -19.27 -1.18 6.07
N VAL A 806 -20.36 -1.76 6.60
CA VAL A 806 -20.28 -2.85 7.58
C VAL A 806 -19.61 -4.11 7.04
N TRP A 807 -19.77 -4.40 5.75
CA TRP A 807 -19.13 -5.57 5.14
C TRP A 807 -17.61 -5.41 5.12
N ARG A 808 -17.13 -4.17 4.93
CA ARG A 808 -15.71 -3.83 5.01
C ARG A 808 -15.21 -3.76 6.46
N LEU A 809 -16.07 -3.35 7.40
CA LEU A 809 -15.78 -3.44 8.84
C LEU A 809 -15.49 -4.88 9.23
N ARG A 810 -16.30 -5.83 8.77
CA ARG A 810 -16.12 -7.25 9.06
C ARG A 810 -14.77 -7.77 8.58
N THR A 811 -14.43 -7.52 7.32
CA THR A 811 -13.10 -7.86 6.78
C THR A 811 -11.98 -7.23 7.61
N PHE A 812 -12.13 -5.96 7.99
CA PHE A 812 -11.14 -5.27 8.82
C PHE A 812 -10.99 -5.92 10.21
N THR A 813 -12.09 -6.24 10.90
CA THR A 813 -12.06 -6.83 12.25
C THR A 813 -11.35 -8.19 12.32
N GLN A 814 -11.36 -8.94 11.23
CA GLN A 814 -10.73 -10.26 11.13
C GLN A 814 -9.29 -10.18 10.58
N SER A 815 -8.89 -9.07 9.95
CA SER A 815 -7.52 -8.85 9.47
C SER A 815 -6.51 -8.63 10.60
N THR A 816 -5.21 -8.75 10.34
CA THR A 816 -4.14 -8.38 11.29
C THR A 816 -3.93 -6.87 11.40
N ASN A 817 -4.54 -6.06 10.52
CA ASN A 817 -4.32 -4.63 10.45
C ASN A 817 -4.88 -3.89 11.67
N THR A 818 -4.05 -3.09 12.33
CA THR A 818 -4.47 -2.30 13.50
C THR A 818 -5.20 -1.00 13.11
N TYR A 819 -5.00 -0.53 11.87
CA TYR A 819 -5.49 0.77 11.40
C TYR A 819 -6.60 0.60 10.36
N PRO A 820 -7.82 1.09 10.61
CA PRO A 820 -8.92 1.00 9.65
C PRO A 820 -8.74 2.02 8.51
N PRO A 821 -9.19 1.70 7.29
CA PRO A 821 -9.44 2.69 6.24
C PRO A 821 -10.31 3.85 6.72
N HIS A 822 -10.09 5.05 6.16
CA HIS A 822 -10.72 6.30 6.62
C HIS A 822 -12.25 6.21 6.75
N TYR A 823 -12.94 5.61 5.77
CA TYR A 823 -14.40 5.49 5.82
C TYR A 823 -14.87 4.63 7.00
N LEU A 824 -14.13 3.58 7.38
CA LEU A 824 -14.44 2.81 8.59
C LEU A 824 -14.11 3.58 9.85
N ALA A 825 -13.05 4.38 9.81
CA ALA A 825 -12.67 5.20 10.95
C ALA A 825 -13.75 6.23 11.30
N VAL A 826 -14.38 6.83 10.29
CA VAL A 826 -15.50 7.77 10.47
C VAL A 826 -16.75 7.02 10.90
N ASP A 827 -17.18 6.04 10.10
CA ASP A 827 -18.47 5.39 10.27
C ASP A 827 -18.58 4.68 11.62
N TYR A 828 -17.49 4.04 12.07
CA TYR A 828 -17.47 3.19 13.27
C TYR A 828 -16.65 3.76 14.43
N GLY A 829 -16.34 5.07 14.38
CA GLY A 829 -15.82 5.79 15.54
C GLY A 829 -14.35 5.55 15.90
N PHE A 830 -13.57 4.87 15.06
CA PHE A 830 -12.12 4.72 15.31
C PHE A 830 -11.36 6.05 15.25
N PHE A 831 -11.94 7.11 14.68
CA PHE A 831 -11.41 8.48 14.78
C PHE A 831 -11.34 9.01 16.21
N ASN A 832 -12.15 8.47 17.12
CA ASN A 832 -12.18 8.91 18.51
C ASN A 832 -11.16 8.16 19.40
N CYS A 833 -10.42 7.19 18.84
CA CYS A 833 -9.41 6.43 19.57
C CYS A 833 -8.08 7.19 19.59
N ASP A 834 -7.60 7.52 20.78
CA ASP A 834 -6.36 8.27 21.00
C ASP A 834 -5.13 7.35 21.09
N THR A 835 -5.35 6.05 21.38
CA THR A 835 -4.28 5.06 21.53
C THR A 835 -4.49 3.80 20.70
N VAL A 836 -3.40 3.06 20.46
CA VAL A 836 -3.41 1.77 19.75
C VAL A 836 -4.21 0.72 20.52
N GLU A 837 -4.19 0.79 21.86
CA GLU A 837 -4.95 -0.08 22.75
C GLU A 837 -6.45 0.19 22.66
N GLU A 838 -6.87 1.46 22.63
CA GLU A 838 -8.29 1.81 22.42
C GLU A 838 -8.78 1.34 21.05
N ARG A 839 -7.95 1.50 20.01
CA ARG A 839 -8.29 1.08 18.65
C ARG A 839 -8.39 -0.45 18.54
N SER A 840 -7.45 -1.18 19.13
CA SER A 840 -7.48 -2.64 19.21
C SER A 840 -8.66 -3.14 20.04
N ALA A 841 -8.98 -2.49 21.16
CA ALA A 841 -10.12 -2.83 21.98
C ALA A 841 -11.45 -2.59 21.24
N LEU A 842 -11.59 -1.46 20.54
CA LEU A 842 -12.77 -1.16 19.73
C LEU A 842 -12.93 -2.13 18.56
N LYS A 843 -11.82 -2.50 17.90
CA LYS A 843 -11.79 -3.52 16.86
C LYS A 843 -12.27 -4.88 17.38
N ASN A 844 -11.81 -5.29 18.57
CA ASN A 844 -12.24 -6.53 19.21
C ASN A 844 -13.73 -6.50 19.58
N VAL A 845 -14.25 -5.36 20.05
CA VAL A 845 -15.70 -5.21 20.30
C VAL A 845 -16.50 -5.42 19.02
N TYR A 846 -16.10 -4.81 17.90
CA TYR A 846 -16.77 -5.03 16.62
C TYR A 846 -16.60 -6.45 16.09
N LYS A 847 -15.45 -7.09 16.35
CA LYS A 847 -15.22 -8.51 16.03
C LYS A 847 -16.22 -9.39 16.78
N ASP A 848 -16.28 -9.27 18.10
CA ASP A 848 -17.21 -10.04 18.96
C ASP A 848 -18.67 -9.82 18.54
N LEU A 849 -19.01 -8.58 18.17
CA LEU A 849 -20.34 -8.22 17.71
C LEU A 849 -20.68 -8.88 16.37
N LEU A 850 -19.77 -8.86 15.39
CA LEU A 850 -19.99 -9.41 14.06
C LEU A 850 -19.88 -10.94 14.02
N GLU A 851 -19.17 -11.55 14.96
CA GLU A 851 -19.10 -13.01 15.15
C GLU A 851 -20.34 -13.54 15.90
N CYS A 852 -21.08 -12.69 16.61
CA CYS A 852 -22.32 -13.06 17.28
C CYS A 852 -23.39 -13.49 16.25
N PRO A 853 -23.89 -14.74 16.29
CA PRO A 853 -24.88 -15.23 15.31
C PRO A 853 -26.23 -14.48 15.35
N ARG A 854 -26.52 -13.77 16.45
CA ARG A 854 -27.77 -13.03 16.66
C ARG A 854 -27.68 -11.57 16.19
N ALA A 855 -26.48 -11.01 16.04
CA ALA A 855 -26.32 -9.62 15.64
C ALA A 855 -26.30 -9.55 14.10
N ASP A 856 -27.25 -8.82 13.53
CA ASP A 856 -27.30 -8.62 12.08
C ASP A 856 -26.35 -7.47 11.67
N PRO A 857 -25.36 -7.71 10.79
CA PRO A 857 -24.47 -6.66 10.28
C PRO A 857 -25.21 -5.47 9.63
N MET A 858 -26.33 -5.72 8.95
CA MET A 858 -27.10 -4.63 8.33
C MET A 858 -27.85 -3.76 9.34
N GLU A 859 -28.24 -4.32 10.49
CA GLU A 859 -28.77 -3.54 11.60
C GLU A 859 -27.68 -2.68 12.25
N LEU A 860 -26.46 -3.21 12.37
CA LEU A 860 -25.30 -2.42 12.80
C LEU A 860 -25.02 -1.25 11.84
N HIS A 861 -25.13 -1.48 10.52
CA HIS A 861 -25.00 -0.40 9.54
C HIS A 861 -26.13 0.63 9.66
N ALA A 862 -27.37 0.19 9.89
CA ALA A 862 -28.48 1.10 10.15
C ALA A 862 -28.29 1.90 11.46
N ALA A 863 -27.72 1.29 12.49
CA ALA A 863 -27.34 1.97 13.74
C ALA A 863 -26.22 2.99 13.51
N CYS A 864 -25.23 2.68 12.67
CA CYS A 864 -24.20 3.62 12.23
C CYS A 864 -24.82 4.89 11.62
N ILE A 865 -25.69 4.75 10.61
CA ILE A 865 -26.33 5.89 9.92
C ILE A 865 -27.26 6.70 10.85
N LYS A 866 -27.77 6.08 11.92
CA LYS A 866 -28.61 6.75 12.92
C LYS A 866 -27.81 7.37 14.08
N GLY A 867 -26.48 7.22 14.11
CA GLY A 867 -25.64 7.66 15.23
C GLY A 867 -25.85 6.85 16.53
N LYS A 868 -26.33 5.60 16.43
CA LYS A 868 -26.73 4.75 17.58
C LYS A 868 -25.86 3.50 17.75
N LEU A 869 -24.57 3.58 17.41
CA LEU A 869 -23.64 2.44 17.47
C LEU A 869 -23.50 1.83 18.86
N TYR A 870 -23.33 2.65 19.89
CA TYR A 870 -23.15 2.16 21.27
C TYR A 870 -24.41 1.46 21.79
N ASP A 871 -25.60 2.02 21.51
CA ASP A 871 -26.88 1.46 21.94
C ASP A 871 -27.07 0.05 21.33
N PHE A 872 -26.78 -0.09 20.04
CA PHE A 872 -26.80 -1.38 19.35
C PHE A 872 -25.78 -2.35 19.95
N ALA A 873 -24.52 -1.93 20.11
CA ALA A 873 -23.47 -2.81 20.65
C ALA A 873 -23.79 -3.31 22.07
N LYS A 874 -24.40 -2.47 22.92
CA LYS A 874 -24.77 -2.80 24.29
C LYS A 874 -25.89 -3.84 24.40
N GLU A 875 -26.79 -3.89 23.42
CA GLU A 875 -27.85 -4.91 23.35
C GLU A 875 -27.28 -6.33 23.24
N TYR A 876 -26.22 -6.49 22.44
CA TYR A 876 -25.59 -7.79 22.18
C TYR A 876 -24.40 -8.09 23.11
N LEU A 877 -23.74 -7.06 23.65
CA LEU A 877 -22.62 -7.16 24.56
C LEU A 877 -22.95 -6.47 25.91
N PRO A 878 -23.66 -7.14 26.84
CA PRO A 878 -24.12 -6.52 28.10
C PRO A 878 -23.01 -6.02 29.02
N ARG A 879 -21.78 -6.52 28.84
CA ARG A 879 -20.58 -6.13 29.60
C ARG A 879 -19.76 -5.03 28.92
N LEU A 880 -20.28 -4.39 27.87
CA LEU A 880 -19.57 -3.36 27.13
C LEU A 880 -19.27 -2.16 28.03
N GLU A 881 -17.99 -1.81 28.13
CA GLU A 881 -17.51 -0.76 29.02
C GLU A 881 -18.00 0.63 28.62
N GLN A 882 -18.16 1.52 29.61
CA GLN A 882 -18.67 2.88 29.39
C GLN A 882 -17.72 3.74 28.51
N ARG A 883 -16.42 3.42 28.47
CA ARG A 883 -15.45 4.13 27.61
C ARG A 883 -15.82 4.09 26.13
N PHE A 884 -16.50 3.04 25.68
CA PHE A 884 -16.93 2.90 24.29
C PHE A 884 -18.05 3.87 23.89
N VAL A 885 -18.75 4.52 24.84
CA VAL A 885 -19.73 5.58 24.55
C VAL A 885 -19.08 6.75 23.83
N ARG A 886 -17.88 7.14 24.26
CA ARG A 886 -17.10 8.20 23.61
C ARG A 886 -16.60 7.73 22.25
N LEU A 887 -16.09 6.50 22.20
CA LEU A 887 -15.42 5.96 21.02
C LEU A 887 -16.39 5.69 19.85
N MET A 888 -17.60 5.21 20.13
CA MET A 888 -18.58 4.86 19.10
C MET A 888 -19.44 6.04 18.62
N LYS A 889 -18.96 7.28 18.78
CA LYS A 889 -19.60 8.47 18.19
C LYS A 889 -19.16 8.63 16.74
N ASN A 890 -20.09 9.01 15.88
CA ASN A 890 -19.83 9.27 14.47
C ASN A 890 -20.62 10.53 14.05
N PRO A 891 -20.38 11.10 12.85
CA PRO A 891 -21.02 12.35 12.44
C PRO A 891 -22.50 12.18 12.03
N TYR A 892 -23.09 11.00 12.22
CA TYR A 892 -24.45 10.69 11.79
C TYR A 892 -25.48 10.89 12.92
N PRO A 893 -26.76 11.17 12.60
CA PRO A 893 -27.28 11.41 11.26
C PRO A 893 -26.79 12.76 10.71
N LEU A 894 -26.43 12.79 9.42
CA LEU A 894 -26.07 14.04 8.76
C LEU A 894 -27.32 14.96 8.68
N PRO A 895 -27.17 16.27 8.90
CA PRO A 895 -28.28 17.20 8.72
C PRO A 895 -28.80 17.12 7.27
N ILE A 896 -30.13 17.09 7.12
CA ILE A 896 -30.77 17.15 5.80
C ILE A 896 -30.45 18.53 5.22
N ILE A 897 -29.67 18.56 4.15
CA ILE A 897 -29.43 19.77 3.36
C ILE A 897 -30.60 19.86 2.38
N ASP A 898 -31.53 20.79 2.62
CA ASP A 898 -32.65 21.11 1.72
C ASP A 898 -32.19 21.79 0.42
#